data_AF-A0A8X7XJW0-F1
#
_entry.id   AF-A0A8X7XJW0-F1
#
_cell.length_a   1.000
_cell.length_b   1.000
_cell.length_c   1.000
_cell.angle_alpha   90.00
_cell.angle_beta   90.00
_cell.angle_gamma   90.00
#
_symmetry.space_group_name_H-M   'P 1'
#
loop_
_entity.id
_entity.type
_entity.pdbx_description
1 polymer ?
#
loop_
_entity_poly.entity_id
_entity_poly.type
_entity_poly.pdbx_seq_one_letter_code
_entity_poly.pdbx_strand_id
1 'polypeptide(L)'
;LADKYGQVFTLHLGPRRVVVICGSNNVKKALVDQAEDFAARPVFAITDRTSKGYGIAFTNGKRWKELRRFSLMTLRNFGMGKRSIEERIQEEISFLVEEIKKTKEMPFNPGFFLKRSVSNIICSIMFGKRYEYNDEDFHKLLDLLNENLRLVESFWVQMYGLFPSVVKYLWGSHNLLFENYTKQKQFVAKIVEDHEKSFDPSSPRDYIDAFLIKILEDKGNLNSEFHHENLVVTALDIFFAGTETTSATLQYGLLLLLKFPHVEKKIIEEILQVIGPNCSPRMEHRSQMPYTEAVIHEIQRFIDISPIGVPRATTRDTKFNEYNIPKVYGIMSALVSFLQRRQFCRILQRALYFSPSRLYSVTGEQTREKNVPYTKTLKEDGYKESRPTKPLPKSADAVIIGGGSLGCQTLYHLTKMGMTNVVLLERDRLTSGTTWHTAGLLWQLRPSDVEVELLAHTRQVVSTDLEQETGLSTGWIQNGGLFIASNKQRLDEYKRLMTLGKVYGIESYVLSPAETKDLYPLMNVDDLYGTLYVPKDGTMDPAGTCTTLTRAAAAKGATVIENCPVTGIQVQTNDLGIRKVEAVETKYGSIMTPCVVNCAGVWANKLGRMARVNVPLIAMHHAYVVTERIEGIQNMPNVRDHDASVYLRLQGDALSVGGYEANPIFWDEVSDEFAFGLFDLNWDVFIQHIEGAINRVPVLEKTGIKSTVCGPESFTADHKPLMGEAPEVRGFFLGCGFNSAGMMLGGGCGKELAHWIIHGRPEKDMYGYDIRRFHRSLTDHNRWIKERSHESYAKNYSVVFPYDEPLAGRNMRKDPLHQVLDYDYYGAYGSQKHTNYKYNKLLGAEYTFDFPPHHDVIRNECLTCRNAVAVFNMSYFGKFYLVGPDAKRAADWLFTADINKPPGSTVYTCMLNKRGGTESDLTVSRIEPRPQSSVLAPAFEGYGYYLAIGGAVAQHNWSHIKTVLQDQKFQCELLDCSEDLGMISIQGPQSRSVLQEVIDTDLSNEAFPFSTHKIVKACGHEVRAMRLSFVGEMGWELHMPRAACVPVYQAVMAAGAKYGISNAGYRAIDSLSIEKVNQRRVLLSFGGITCLGFTDAQCRTLRKRRPRRMRSGTIQIFIKYYCCKKEESEEDEEEPDFAMHSHLPPVHCNQNVVAAANGPAVFTPPLARKLTRSKTYCPNCTQYELPFYLQHPEELRNGGNSVCYRTVQQEDLDLPMDLAGFHKLSVPRSVAMKQAFSRSRSISTDV
;
A
#
# COMPACT_ATOMS: atom_id res chain seq x y z
N LEU A 1 6.82 -11.15 -40.52
CA LEU A 1 5.49 -11.70 -40.17
C LEU A 1 4.82 -10.89 -39.06
N ALA A 2 5.35 -10.84 -37.85
CA ALA A 2 4.76 -10.08 -36.74
C ALA A 2 4.47 -8.61 -37.09
N ASP A 3 5.43 -7.92 -37.75
CA ASP A 3 5.28 -6.53 -38.23
C ASP A 3 4.16 -6.32 -39.28
N LYS A 4 3.52 -7.39 -39.79
CA LYS A 4 2.40 -7.35 -40.75
C LYS A 4 1.09 -7.91 -40.20
N TYR A 5 1.13 -8.85 -39.25
CA TYR A 5 -0.03 -9.60 -38.76
C TYR A 5 -0.28 -9.44 -37.25
N GLY A 6 0.43 -8.54 -36.58
CA GLY A 6 0.37 -8.36 -35.13
C GLY A 6 1.33 -9.29 -34.37
N GLN A 7 1.42 -9.10 -33.06
CA GLN A 7 2.35 -9.87 -32.21
C GLN A 7 1.85 -11.29 -31.88
N VAL A 8 0.59 -11.61 -32.18
CA VAL A 8 -0.01 -12.95 -32.04
C VAL A 8 -0.70 -13.27 -33.36
N PHE A 9 -0.29 -14.34 -34.04
CA PHE A 9 -0.84 -14.71 -35.35
C PHE A 9 -0.84 -16.22 -35.61
N THR A 10 -1.78 -16.71 -36.41
CA THR A 10 -1.90 -18.14 -36.74
C THR A 10 -1.17 -18.50 -38.02
N LEU A 11 -0.26 -19.48 -37.95
CA LEU A 11 0.30 -20.16 -39.11
C LEU A 11 -0.43 -21.47 -39.42
N HIS A 12 -0.53 -21.79 -40.71
CA HIS A 12 -1.04 -23.06 -41.20
C HIS A 12 0.14 -23.93 -41.65
N LEU A 13 0.49 -24.92 -40.82
CA LEU A 13 1.54 -25.89 -41.09
C LEU A 13 0.87 -27.15 -41.68
N GLY A 14 0.67 -27.11 -43.00
CA GLY A 14 -0.11 -28.13 -43.71
C GLY A 14 -1.56 -28.13 -43.21
N PRO A 15 -2.13 -29.28 -42.77
CA PRO A 15 -3.48 -29.35 -42.22
C PRO A 15 -3.58 -28.81 -40.78
N ARG A 16 -2.47 -28.50 -40.12
CA ARG A 16 -2.42 -28.10 -38.71
C ARG A 16 -2.35 -26.58 -38.57
N ARG A 17 -3.03 -26.03 -37.56
CA ARG A 17 -2.93 -24.61 -37.17
C ARG A 17 -2.10 -24.46 -35.91
N VAL A 18 -1.26 -23.43 -35.87
CA VAL A 18 -0.38 -23.10 -34.75
C VAL A 18 -0.42 -21.60 -34.53
N VAL A 19 -0.62 -21.14 -33.29
CA VAL A 19 -0.47 -19.72 -32.93
C VAL A 19 1.00 -19.45 -32.65
N VAL A 20 1.56 -18.44 -33.32
CA VAL A 20 2.88 -17.89 -33.03
C VAL A 20 2.71 -16.68 -32.12
N ILE A 21 3.43 -16.70 -30.99
CA ILE A 21 3.45 -15.63 -29.99
C ILE A 21 4.81 -14.94 -30.05
N CYS A 22 4.80 -13.64 -30.33
CA CYS A 22 5.95 -12.77 -30.46
C CYS A 22 5.89 -11.59 -29.47
N GLY A 23 7.05 -10.99 -29.21
CA GLY A 23 7.23 -9.90 -28.25
C GLY A 23 7.44 -10.42 -26.84
N SER A 24 8.44 -9.88 -26.14
CA SER A 24 8.82 -10.26 -24.77
C SER A 24 7.63 -10.40 -23.82
N ASN A 25 6.67 -9.47 -23.90
CA ASN A 25 5.56 -9.38 -22.96
C ASN A 25 4.51 -10.48 -23.22
N ASN A 26 4.21 -10.80 -24.49
CA ASN A 26 3.32 -11.92 -24.80
C ASN A 26 3.99 -13.28 -24.54
N VAL A 27 5.29 -13.40 -24.81
CA VAL A 27 6.04 -14.64 -24.51
C VAL A 27 6.15 -14.87 -23.00
N LYS A 28 6.39 -13.82 -22.19
CA LYS A 28 6.26 -13.89 -20.72
C LYS A 28 4.84 -14.31 -20.32
N LYS A 29 3.82 -13.61 -20.84
CA LYS A 29 2.42 -13.87 -20.49
C LYS A 29 1.98 -15.30 -20.76
N ALA A 30 2.39 -15.87 -21.90
CA ALA A 30 2.07 -17.26 -22.23
C ALA A 30 2.89 -18.27 -21.41
N LEU A 31 4.21 -18.09 -21.28
CA LEU A 31 5.10 -19.11 -20.72
C LEU A 31 5.35 -19.00 -19.20
N VAL A 32 5.00 -17.88 -18.59
CA VAL A 32 5.18 -17.57 -17.16
C VAL A 32 3.84 -17.25 -16.53
N ASP A 33 3.18 -16.17 -16.95
CA ASP A 33 2.01 -15.63 -16.23
C ASP A 33 0.76 -16.53 -16.38
N GLN A 34 0.63 -17.22 -17.52
CA GLN A 34 -0.39 -18.24 -17.80
C GLN A 34 0.24 -19.63 -18.02
N ALA A 35 1.36 -19.94 -17.35
CA ALA A 35 2.17 -21.13 -17.61
C ALA A 35 1.41 -22.48 -17.56
N GLU A 36 0.34 -22.59 -16.75
CA GLU A 36 -0.55 -23.77 -16.71
C GLU A 36 -1.40 -23.93 -17.97
N ASP A 37 -1.92 -22.81 -18.50
CA ASP A 37 -2.73 -22.81 -19.72
C ASP A 37 -1.88 -23.25 -20.90
N PHE A 38 -0.61 -22.83 -20.95
CA PHE A 38 0.37 -23.20 -21.98
C PHE A 38 1.28 -24.37 -21.56
N ALA A 39 0.88 -25.19 -20.59
CA ALA A 39 1.74 -26.25 -20.03
C ALA A 39 1.94 -27.45 -20.97
N ALA A 40 1.00 -27.75 -21.87
CA ALA A 40 0.99 -28.98 -22.67
C ALA A 40 2.03 -28.98 -23.80
N ARG A 41 2.11 -30.12 -24.52
CA ARG A 41 2.91 -30.32 -25.73
C ARG A 41 2.01 -30.71 -26.90
N PRO A 42 2.24 -30.17 -28.12
CA PRO A 42 1.52 -30.60 -29.31
C PRO A 42 2.12 -31.92 -29.83
N VAL A 43 1.26 -32.82 -30.31
CA VAL A 43 1.69 -34.15 -30.79
C VAL A 43 2.29 -34.05 -32.20
N PHE A 44 3.61 -34.09 -32.33
CA PHE A 44 4.28 -34.15 -33.64
C PHE A 44 4.40 -35.60 -34.13
N ALA A 45 4.14 -35.83 -35.42
CA ALA A 45 4.17 -37.18 -36.00
C ALA A 45 5.58 -37.81 -36.01
N ILE A 46 6.63 -36.98 -36.00
CA ILE A 46 8.02 -37.44 -35.86
C ILE A 46 8.25 -37.98 -34.44
N THR A 47 7.93 -37.17 -33.42
CA THR A 47 8.12 -37.55 -32.00
C THR A 47 7.24 -38.72 -31.59
N ASP A 48 6.03 -38.81 -32.14
CA ASP A 48 5.12 -39.94 -31.94
C ASP A 48 5.72 -41.26 -32.49
N ARG A 49 6.30 -41.23 -33.70
CA ARG A 49 6.97 -42.40 -34.30
C ARG A 49 8.32 -42.75 -33.64
N THR A 50 9.08 -41.77 -33.10
CA THR A 50 10.37 -42.04 -32.44
C THR A 50 10.23 -42.45 -30.97
N SER A 51 9.37 -41.77 -30.21
CA SER A 51 9.24 -41.93 -28.74
C SER A 51 7.97 -42.62 -28.27
N LYS A 52 6.93 -42.78 -29.11
CA LYS A 52 5.58 -43.26 -28.72
C LYS A 52 4.94 -42.46 -27.56
N GLY A 53 5.36 -41.21 -27.34
CA GLY A 53 4.92 -40.39 -26.20
C GLY A 53 5.54 -40.79 -24.85
N TYR A 54 6.64 -41.55 -24.85
CA TYR A 54 7.54 -41.72 -23.71
C TYR A 54 8.58 -40.60 -23.64
N GLY A 55 9.29 -40.47 -22.52
CA GLY A 55 10.27 -39.39 -22.29
C GLY A 55 9.70 -38.17 -21.57
N ILE A 56 10.45 -37.07 -21.58
CA ILE A 56 10.17 -35.83 -20.85
C ILE A 56 9.97 -34.59 -21.75
N ALA A 57 10.54 -34.57 -22.96
CA ALA A 57 10.54 -33.39 -23.82
C ALA A 57 9.16 -33.03 -24.41
N PHE A 58 8.49 -34.01 -25.04
CA PHE A 58 7.24 -33.84 -25.79
C PHE A 58 6.01 -34.50 -25.14
N THR A 59 6.16 -34.92 -23.89
CA THR A 59 5.17 -35.67 -23.12
C THR A 59 4.13 -34.76 -22.43
N ASN A 60 2.97 -35.32 -22.10
CA ASN A 60 1.85 -34.63 -21.46
C ASN A 60 1.36 -35.32 -20.17
N GLY A 61 0.49 -34.64 -19.41
CA GLY A 61 -0.32 -35.25 -18.35
C GLY A 61 0.49 -35.84 -17.18
N LYS A 62 0.00 -36.96 -16.63
CA LYS A 62 0.58 -37.68 -15.47
C LYS A 62 2.06 -38.00 -15.71
N ARG A 63 2.36 -38.73 -16.80
CA ARG A 63 3.72 -39.07 -17.24
C ARG A 63 4.68 -37.90 -17.20
N TRP A 64 4.30 -36.75 -17.77
CA TRP A 64 5.16 -35.58 -17.77
C TRP A 64 5.40 -35.02 -16.36
N LYS A 65 4.36 -34.92 -15.52
CA LYS A 65 4.52 -34.42 -14.14
C LYS A 65 5.40 -35.35 -13.29
N GLU A 66 5.23 -36.66 -13.40
CA GLU A 66 6.00 -37.65 -12.62
C GLU A 66 7.46 -37.73 -13.08
N LEU A 67 7.70 -37.92 -14.38
CA LEU A 67 9.06 -37.97 -14.93
C LEU A 67 9.80 -36.64 -14.69
N ARG A 68 9.17 -35.48 -14.93
CA ARG A 68 9.81 -34.17 -14.67
C ARG A 68 10.16 -33.96 -13.19
N ARG A 69 9.27 -34.35 -12.27
CA ARG A 69 9.54 -34.25 -10.82
C ARG A 69 10.70 -35.14 -10.41
N PHE A 70 10.73 -36.38 -10.92
CA PHE A 70 11.85 -37.29 -10.71
C PHE A 70 13.15 -36.72 -11.29
N SER A 71 13.20 -36.39 -12.58
CA SER A 71 14.43 -35.97 -13.25
C SER A 71 15.07 -34.74 -12.61
N LEU A 72 14.27 -33.73 -12.25
CA LEU A 72 14.77 -32.51 -11.58
C LEU A 72 15.33 -32.78 -10.18
N MET A 73 14.76 -33.76 -9.45
CA MET A 73 15.27 -34.18 -8.15
C MET A 73 16.57 -34.98 -8.31
N THR A 74 16.57 -35.98 -9.19
CA THR A 74 17.70 -36.90 -9.43
C THR A 74 18.92 -36.16 -9.97
N LEU A 75 18.77 -35.31 -10.98
CA LEU A 75 19.89 -34.49 -11.51
C LEU A 75 20.46 -33.56 -10.43
N ARG A 76 19.62 -32.96 -9.59
CA ARG A 76 20.05 -32.12 -8.46
C ARG A 76 20.73 -32.92 -7.35
N ASN A 77 20.41 -34.21 -7.20
CA ASN A 77 21.13 -35.10 -6.28
C ASN A 77 22.54 -35.37 -6.79
N PHE A 78 22.71 -35.75 -8.06
CA PHE A 78 24.00 -35.92 -8.75
C PHE A 78 24.71 -34.60 -9.14
N GLY A 79 24.56 -33.56 -8.32
CA GLY A 79 25.38 -32.36 -8.38
C GLY A 79 24.90 -31.24 -9.29
N MET A 80 23.88 -31.44 -10.15
CA MET A 80 23.41 -30.38 -11.06
C MET A 80 22.86 -29.17 -10.28
N GLY A 81 23.56 -28.04 -10.33
CA GLY A 81 23.25 -26.86 -9.51
C GLY A 81 23.76 -26.92 -8.06
N LYS A 82 24.77 -27.75 -7.77
CA LYS A 82 25.54 -27.82 -6.51
C LYS A 82 27.05 -27.77 -6.82
N ARG A 83 27.91 -27.72 -5.80
CA ARG A 83 29.38 -27.74 -5.99
C ARG A 83 29.89 -29.01 -6.68
N SER A 84 29.32 -30.18 -6.44
CA SER A 84 29.85 -31.46 -6.96
C SER A 84 29.73 -31.67 -8.48
N ILE A 85 29.17 -30.73 -9.26
CA ILE A 85 29.35 -30.72 -10.72
C ILE A 85 30.60 -29.96 -11.16
N GLU A 86 31.10 -29.02 -10.34
CA GLU A 86 32.33 -28.26 -10.59
C GLU A 86 33.54 -29.19 -10.72
N GLU A 87 33.65 -30.17 -9.82
CA GLU A 87 34.70 -31.18 -9.78
C GLU A 87 34.75 -31.99 -11.08
N ARG A 88 33.59 -32.47 -11.56
CA ARG A 88 33.44 -33.22 -12.82
C ARG A 88 33.71 -32.36 -14.06
N ILE A 89 33.38 -31.07 -14.01
CA ILE A 89 33.71 -30.11 -15.06
C ILE A 89 35.23 -29.86 -15.10
N GLN A 90 35.89 -29.69 -13.95
CA GLN A 90 37.34 -29.49 -13.86
C GLN A 90 38.13 -30.73 -14.29
N GLU A 91 37.68 -31.93 -13.91
CA GLU A 91 38.19 -33.20 -14.39
C GLU A 91 38.14 -33.25 -15.92
N GLU A 92 36.98 -33.03 -16.53
CA GLU A 92 36.83 -33.08 -17.99
C GLU A 92 37.62 -31.97 -18.72
N ILE A 93 37.73 -30.76 -18.15
CA ILE A 93 38.56 -29.68 -18.69
C ILE A 93 40.04 -30.10 -18.72
N SER A 94 40.53 -30.86 -17.74
CA SER A 94 41.93 -31.31 -17.73
C SER A 94 42.27 -32.20 -18.94
N PHE A 95 41.38 -33.15 -19.27
CA PHE A 95 41.51 -34.00 -20.46
C PHE A 95 41.35 -33.21 -21.76
N LEU A 96 40.40 -32.26 -21.82
CA LEU A 96 40.22 -31.38 -22.98
C LEU A 96 41.49 -30.56 -23.27
N VAL A 97 42.14 -30.03 -22.23
CA VAL A 97 43.39 -29.26 -22.35
C VAL A 97 44.57 -30.15 -22.76
N GLU A 98 44.64 -31.39 -22.26
CA GLU A 98 45.65 -32.36 -22.71
C GLU A 98 45.48 -32.71 -24.18
N GLU A 99 44.24 -32.97 -24.63
CA GLU A 99 43.96 -33.31 -26.02
C GLU A 99 44.24 -32.13 -26.98
N ILE A 100 43.91 -30.90 -26.58
CA ILE A 100 44.28 -29.70 -27.34
C ILE A 100 45.81 -29.56 -27.44
N LYS A 101 46.59 -29.89 -26.39
CA LYS A 101 48.06 -29.86 -26.47
C LYS A 101 48.64 -30.87 -27.47
N LYS A 102 47.96 -32.00 -27.73
CA LYS A 102 48.39 -33.00 -28.73
C LYS A 102 48.36 -32.46 -30.17
N THR A 103 47.66 -31.36 -30.43
CA THR A 103 47.67 -30.67 -31.74
C THR A 103 49.02 -30.02 -32.07
N LYS A 104 49.90 -29.80 -31.08
CA LYS A 104 51.22 -29.16 -31.26
C LYS A 104 51.14 -27.82 -32.01
N GLU A 105 50.18 -26.98 -31.61
CA GLU A 105 49.94 -25.64 -32.16
C GLU A 105 49.47 -25.62 -33.64
N MET A 106 49.24 -26.79 -34.24
CA MET A 106 48.66 -26.91 -35.59
C MET A 106 47.18 -26.49 -35.59
N PRO A 107 46.67 -25.81 -36.65
CA PRO A 107 45.25 -25.47 -36.76
C PRO A 107 44.34 -26.70 -36.70
N PHE A 108 43.33 -26.66 -35.83
CA PHE A 108 42.37 -27.74 -35.61
C PHE A 108 40.92 -27.23 -35.54
N ASN A 109 39.94 -28.14 -35.67
CA ASN A 109 38.53 -27.81 -35.51
C ASN A 109 38.08 -28.08 -34.05
N PRO A 110 37.79 -27.06 -33.22
CA PRO A 110 37.43 -27.26 -31.82
C PRO A 110 36.07 -27.92 -31.59
N GLY A 111 35.18 -27.95 -32.60
CA GLY A 111 33.80 -28.42 -32.44
C GLY A 111 33.69 -29.88 -31.96
N PHE A 112 34.56 -30.77 -32.44
CA PHE A 112 34.58 -32.18 -32.00
C PHE A 112 35.06 -32.32 -30.55
N PHE A 113 36.12 -31.60 -30.17
CA PHE A 113 36.67 -31.64 -28.81
C PHE A 113 35.69 -31.07 -27.78
N LEU A 114 35.08 -29.91 -28.08
CA LEU A 114 34.03 -29.31 -27.24
C LEU A 114 32.81 -30.22 -27.09
N LYS A 115 32.37 -30.88 -28.17
CA LYS A 115 31.22 -31.79 -28.11
C LYS A 115 31.51 -33.02 -27.26
N ARG A 116 32.65 -33.68 -27.44
CA ARG A 116 33.08 -34.82 -26.60
C ARG A 116 33.18 -34.44 -25.12
N SER A 117 33.80 -33.30 -24.82
CA SER A 117 33.92 -32.75 -23.46
C SER A 117 32.55 -32.54 -22.80
N VAL A 118 31.67 -31.77 -23.44
CA VAL A 118 30.32 -31.50 -22.91
C VAL A 118 29.52 -32.81 -22.74
N SER A 119 29.58 -33.72 -23.71
CA SER A 119 28.89 -35.01 -23.63
C SER A 119 29.41 -35.88 -22.50
N ASN A 120 30.72 -35.91 -22.23
CA ASN A 120 31.28 -36.65 -21.10
C ASN A 120 30.78 -36.15 -19.74
N ILE A 121 30.66 -34.83 -19.56
CA ILE A 121 30.11 -34.24 -18.32
C ILE A 121 28.69 -34.77 -18.07
N ILE A 122 27.81 -34.75 -19.07
CA ILE A 122 26.44 -35.26 -18.93
C ILE A 122 26.37 -36.80 -18.86
N CYS A 123 27.23 -37.53 -19.58
CA CYS A 123 27.36 -38.99 -19.43
C CYS A 123 27.75 -39.41 -18.00
N SER A 124 28.63 -38.66 -17.33
CA SER A 124 29.01 -38.96 -15.95
C SER A 124 27.82 -38.89 -14.97
N ILE A 125 26.81 -38.05 -15.26
CA ILE A 125 25.58 -37.87 -14.47
C ILE A 125 24.52 -38.91 -14.87
N MET A 126 24.45 -39.25 -16.16
CA MET A 126 23.36 -40.03 -16.74
C MET A 126 23.63 -41.53 -16.82
N PHE A 127 24.89 -41.94 -16.97
CA PHE A 127 25.34 -43.31 -17.30
C PHE A 127 26.48 -43.79 -16.37
N GLY A 128 26.78 -43.06 -15.30
CA GLY A 128 27.88 -43.34 -14.37
C GLY A 128 29.30 -43.29 -14.95
N LYS A 129 29.44 -43.09 -16.27
CA LYS A 129 30.65 -43.36 -17.05
C LYS A 129 31.13 -42.13 -17.83
N ARG A 130 32.46 -41.97 -17.85
CA ARG A 130 33.21 -41.13 -18.80
C ARG A 130 33.72 -42.00 -19.96
N TYR A 131 33.74 -41.47 -21.18
CA TYR A 131 34.28 -42.13 -22.37
C TYR A 131 35.61 -41.50 -22.81
N GLU A 132 36.51 -42.28 -23.39
CA GLU A 132 37.76 -41.76 -23.95
C GLU A 132 37.52 -41.02 -25.28
N TYR A 133 38.43 -40.10 -25.64
CA TYR A 133 38.30 -39.27 -26.85
C TYR A 133 38.63 -40.04 -28.15
N ASN A 134 38.87 -41.34 -28.04
CA ASN A 134 39.09 -42.31 -29.11
C ASN A 134 37.93 -43.34 -29.20
N ASP A 135 36.97 -43.37 -28.26
CA ASP A 135 35.95 -44.41 -28.14
C ASP A 135 35.00 -44.38 -29.34
N GLU A 136 35.14 -45.37 -30.22
CA GLU A 136 34.41 -45.40 -31.48
C GLU A 136 32.89 -45.48 -31.29
N ASP A 137 32.41 -46.17 -30.27
CA ASP A 137 30.97 -46.39 -30.06
C ASP A 137 30.32 -45.14 -29.48
N PHE A 138 31.03 -44.41 -28.62
CA PHE A 138 30.65 -43.06 -28.21
C PHE A 138 30.68 -42.06 -29.37
N HIS A 139 31.68 -42.15 -30.26
CA HIS A 139 31.70 -41.31 -31.48
C HIS A 139 30.51 -41.60 -32.40
N LYS A 140 30.20 -42.89 -32.65
CA LYS A 140 29.01 -43.30 -33.42
C LYS A 140 27.72 -42.70 -32.82
N LEU A 141 27.58 -42.64 -31.50
CA LEU A 141 26.44 -41.98 -30.85
C LEU A 141 26.38 -40.46 -31.17
N LEU A 142 27.49 -39.75 -31.03
CA LEU A 142 27.58 -38.31 -31.28
C LEU A 142 27.34 -37.97 -32.76
N ASP A 143 27.85 -38.79 -33.68
CA ASP A 143 27.64 -38.60 -35.11
C ASP A 143 26.19 -38.89 -35.53
N LEU A 144 25.53 -39.89 -34.93
CA LEU A 144 24.08 -40.10 -35.11
C LEU A 144 23.25 -38.90 -34.60
N LEU A 145 23.69 -38.19 -33.54
CA LEU A 145 23.04 -36.96 -33.06
C LEU A 145 23.26 -35.79 -34.04
N ASN A 146 24.50 -35.60 -34.51
CA ASN A 146 24.85 -34.62 -35.55
C ASN A 146 24.04 -34.84 -36.84
N GLU A 147 23.91 -36.09 -37.29
CA GLU A 147 23.14 -36.43 -38.48
C GLU A 147 21.65 -36.19 -38.28
N ASN A 148 21.08 -36.59 -37.14
CA ASN A 148 19.66 -36.39 -36.84
C ASN A 148 19.25 -34.91 -36.85
N LEU A 149 20.10 -34.01 -36.37
CA LEU A 149 19.87 -32.56 -36.44
C LEU A 149 19.75 -32.08 -37.90
N ARG A 150 20.70 -32.46 -38.76
CA ARG A 150 20.68 -32.12 -40.20
C ARG A 150 19.50 -32.77 -40.93
N LEU A 151 19.14 -33.99 -40.56
CA LEU A 151 17.98 -34.70 -41.12
C LEU A 151 16.67 -34.01 -40.74
N VAL A 152 16.53 -33.43 -39.54
CA VAL A 152 15.32 -32.69 -39.15
C VAL A 152 15.06 -31.47 -40.04
N GLU A 153 16.09 -30.79 -40.54
CA GLU A 153 15.93 -29.68 -41.50
C GLU A 153 15.61 -30.16 -42.93
N SER A 154 15.86 -31.43 -43.24
CA SER A 154 15.71 -31.97 -44.60
C SER A 154 14.26 -32.01 -45.08
N PHE A 155 14.07 -31.73 -46.39
CA PHE A 155 12.74 -31.63 -47.02
C PHE A 155 11.80 -32.82 -46.70
N TRP A 156 12.27 -34.06 -46.78
CA TRP A 156 11.43 -35.24 -46.53
C TRP A 156 11.01 -35.40 -45.06
N VAL A 157 11.77 -34.86 -44.10
CA VAL A 157 11.39 -34.87 -42.68
C VAL A 157 10.38 -33.76 -42.39
N GLN A 158 10.61 -32.55 -42.92
CA GLN A 158 9.63 -31.47 -42.85
C GLN A 158 8.29 -31.88 -43.47
N MET A 159 8.31 -32.48 -44.67
CA MET A 159 7.12 -33.01 -45.33
C MET A 159 6.47 -34.15 -44.54
N TYR A 160 7.25 -35.02 -43.88
CA TYR A 160 6.70 -36.05 -42.98
C TYR A 160 6.00 -35.43 -41.76
N GLY A 161 6.55 -34.37 -41.17
CA GLY A 161 5.93 -33.65 -40.05
C GLY A 161 4.60 -32.97 -40.42
N LEU A 162 4.48 -32.49 -41.67
CA LEU A 162 3.28 -31.82 -42.18
C LEU A 162 2.20 -32.80 -42.69
N PHE A 163 2.60 -33.84 -43.42
CA PHE A 163 1.69 -34.76 -44.12
C PHE A 163 1.98 -36.25 -43.83
N PRO A 164 2.02 -36.67 -42.56
CA PRO A 164 2.51 -38.00 -42.16
C PRO A 164 1.71 -39.15 -42.78
N SER A 165 0.39 -39.00 -42.95
CA SER A 165 -0.48 -40.03 -43.52
C SER A 165 -0.13 -40.42 -44.96
N VAL A 166 0.48 -39.50 -45.72
CA VAL A 166 0.91 -39.71 -47.11
C VAL A 166 2.40 -40.03 -47.15
N VAL A 167 3.22 -39.18 -46.53
CA VAL A 167 4.68 -39.22 -46.66
C VAL A 167 5.29 -40.46 -45.98
N LYS A 168 4.60 -41.10 -45.02
CA LYS A 168 5.06 -42.37 -44.41
C LYS A 168 5.21 -43.55 -45.37
N TYR A 169 4.66 -43.46 -46.58
CA TYR A 169 4.81 -44.48 -47.63
C TYR A 169 5.85 -44.08 -48.70
N LEU A 170 6.42 -42.87 -48.61
CA LEU A 170 7.39 -42.35 -49.59
C LEU A 170 8.82 -42.63 -49.15
N TRP A 171 9.70 -42.83 -50.13
CA TRP A 171 11.11 -43.09 -49.90
C TRP A 171 11.83 -41.75 -49.71
N GLY A 172 12.55 -41.58 -48.60
CA GLY A 172 13.21 -40.32 -48.26
C GLY A 172 13.93 -40.35 -46.90
N SER A 173 14.69 -39.29 -46.63
CA SER A 173 15.59 -39.13 -45.46
C SER A 173 14.91 -39.27 -44.09
N HIS A 174 13.58 -39.20 -44.02
CA HIS A 174 12.86 -39.44 -42.77
C HIS A 174 12.99 -40.88 -42.27
N ASN A 175 13.19 -41.87 -43.14
CA ASN A 175 13.37 -43.24 -42.68
C ASN A 175 14.77 -43.46 -42.07
N LEU A 176 15.80 -42.79 -42.57
CA LEU A 176 17.14 -42.76 -41.95
C LEU A 176 17.09 -42.13 -40.55
N LEU A 177 16.33 -41.04 -40.36
CA LEU A 177 16.11 -40.43 -39.03
C LEU A 177 15.49 -41.42 -38.04
N PHE A 178 14.53 -42.26 -38.47
CA PHE A 178 13.92 -43.28 -37.62
C PHE A 178 14.86 -44.46 -37.34
N GLU A 179 15.73 -44.83 -38.29
CA GLU A 179 16.78 -45.84 -38.11
C GLU A 179 17.83 -45.37 -37.09
N ASN A 180 18.33 -44.14 -37.25
CA ASN A 180 19.31 -43.54 -36.35
C ASN A 180 18.78 -43.37 -34.92
N TYR A 181 17.52 -42.96 -34.76
CA TYR A 181 16.88 -42.91 -33.45
C TYR A 181 16.68 -44.32 -32.83
N THR A 182 16.62 -45.37 -33.64
CA THR A 182 16.60 -46.76 -33.18
C THR A 182 17.98 -47.19 -32.69
N LYS A 183 19.05 -46.88 -33.44
CA LYS A 183 20.45 -47.08 -33.02
C LYS A 183 20.79 -46.36 -31.72
N GLN A 184 20.34 -45.11 -31.55
CA GLN A 184 20.50 -44.34 -30.32
C GLN A 184 19.81 -44.98 -29.11
N LYS A 185 18.57 -45.48 -29.27
CA LYS A 185 17.88 -46.21 -28.20
C LYS A 185 18.55 -47.55 -27.87
N GLN A 186 19.12 -48.25 -28.86
CA GLN A 186 19.88 -49.49 -28.63
C GLN A 186 21.16 -49.22 -27.82
N PHE A 187 21.89 -48.14 -28.12
CA PHE A 187 23.06 -47.73 -27.34
C PHE A 187 22.72 -47.47 -25.87
N VAL A 188 21.68 -46.66 -25.62
CA VAL A 188 21.23 -46.36 -24.23
C VAL A 188 20.64 -47.60 -23.54
N ALA A 189 19.92 -48.47 -24.24
CA ALA A 189 19.41 -49.72 -23.68
C ALA A 189 20.55 -50.65 -23.22
N LYS A 190 21.61 -50.81 -24.01
CA LYS A 190 22.80 -51.59 -23.61
C LYS A 190 23.44 -51.06 -22.32
N ILE A 191 23.49 -49.74 -22.15
CA ILE A 191 23.97 -49.11 -20.91
C ILE A 191 23.03 -49.47 -19.74
N VAL A 192 21.71 -49.39 -19.91
CA VAL A 192 20.74 -49.77 -18.86
C VAL A 192 20.90 -51.25 -18.48
N GLU A 193 21.04 -52.16 -19.45
CA GLU A 193 21.30 -53.59 -19.18
C GLU A 193 22.61 -53.79 -18.38
N ASP A 194 23.67 -53.04 -18.68
CA ASP A 194 24.93 -53.11 -17.95
C ASP A 194 24.84 -52.52 -16.53
N HIS A 195 23.95 -51.55 -16.31
CA HIS A 195 23.60 -51.07 -14.97
C HIS A 195 22.79 -52.13 -14.20
N GLU A 196 21.76 -52.73 -14.82
CA GLU A 196 20.95 -53.81 -14.22
C GLU A 196 21.80 -55.01 -13.78
N LYS A 197 22.82 -55.40 -14.56
CA LYS A 197 23.80 -56.47 -14.20
C LYS A 197 24.67 -56.12 -12.99
N SER A 198 24.81 -54.84 -12.66
CA SER A 198 25.72 -54.31 -11.64
C SER A 198 25.00 -53.45 -10.60
N PHE A 199 23.70 -53.67 -10.43
CA PHE A 199 22.80 -52.78 -9.73
C PHE A 199 22.79 -53.00 -8.21
N ASP A 200 23.07 -51.94 -7.45
CA ASP A 200 22.96 -51.88 -5.99
C ASP A 200 21.95 -50.79 -5.57
N PRO A 201 20.78 -51.16 -5.00
CA PRO A 201 19.81 -50.18 -4.52
C PRO A 201 20.30 -49.31 -3.36
N SER A 202 21.37 -49.70 -2.66
CA SER A 202 21.92 -48.97 -1.51
C SER A 202 22.92 -47.87 -1.90
N SER A 203 23.47 -47.93 -3.11
CA SER A 203 24.52 -47.01 -3.59
C SER A 203 24.33 -46.60 -5.07
N PRO A 204 23.26 -45.86 -5.43
CA PRO A 204 23.01 -45.45 -6.81
C PRO A 204 24.10 -44.51 -7.32
N ARG A 205 24.75 -44.91 -8.43
CA ARG A 205 25.88 -44.22 -9.05
C ARG A 205 25.47 -42.97 -9.83
N ASP A 206 24.29 -43.01 -10.45
CA ASP A 206 23.83 -42.08 -11.49
C ASP A 206 22.30 -42.09 -11.69
N TYR A 207 21.86 -41.38 -12.73
CA TYR A 207 20.45 -41.28 -13.11
C TYR A 207 19.77 -42.62 -13.43
N ILE A 208 20.46 -43.55 -14.11
CA ILE A 208 19.90 -44.86 -14.48
C ILE A 208 19.66 -45.68 -13.22
N ASP A 209 20.64 -45.78 -12.32
CA ASP A 209 20.46 -46.49 -11.05
C ASP A 209 19.29 -45.91 -10.23
N ALA A 210 19.21 -44.57 -10.11
CA ALA A 210 18.12 -43.93 -9.39
C ALA A 210 16.74 -44.21 -10.03
N PHE A 211 16.67 -44.40 -11.35
CA PHE A 211 15.43 -44.75 -12.05
C PHE A 211 15.10 -46.25 -11.90
N LEU A 212 16.12 -47.12 -11.90
CA LEU A 212 15.98 -48.56 -11.60
C LEU A 212 15.50 -48.80 -10.17
N ILE A 213 16.02 -48.06 -9.17
CA ILE A 213 15.46 -48.01 -7.82
C ILE A 213 13.98 -47.65 -7.88
N LYS A 214 13.59 -46.64 -8.66
CA LYS A 214 12.19 -46.23 -8.73
C LYS A 214 11.27 -47.25 -9.42
N ILE A 215 11.78 -48.02 -10.39
CA ILE A 215 11.09 -49.18 -10.98
C ILE A 215 10.86 -50.28 -9.93
N LEU A 216 11.78 -50.46 -8.98
CA LEU A 216 11.64 -51.43 -7.89
C LEU A 216 10.71 -50.97 -6.77
N GLU A 217 10.71 -49.68 -6.40
CA GLU A 217 9.72 -49.12 -5.46
C GLU A 217 8.27 -49.27 -5.98
N ASP A 218 8.06 -49.06 -7.27
CA ASP A 218 6.74 -49.12 -7.93
C ASP A 218 6.34 -50.55 -8.36
N LYS A 219 7.11 -51.58 -7.98
CA LYS A 219 6.95 -52.97 -8.45
C LYS A 219 5.59 -53.58 -8.05
N GLY A 220 4.67 -53.60 -9.01
CA GLY A 220 3.28 -54.04 -8.85
C GLY A 220 2.24 -52.98 -9.26
N ASN A 221 2.65 -51.71 -9.38
CA ASN A 221 1.81 -50.62 -9.87
C ASN A 221 1.69 -50.65 -11.40
N LEU A 222 0.66 -51.31 -11.92
CA LEU A 222 0.35 -51.36 -13.37
C LEU A 222 0.11 -49.98 -14.02
N ASN A 223 -0.06 -48.92 -13.22
CA ASN A 223 -0.22 -47.54 -13.68
C ASN A 223 1.04 -46.69 -13.44
N SER A 224 2.20 -47.29 -13.16
CA SER A 224 3.46 -46.56 -13.02
C SER A 224 4.02 -46.15 -14.38
N GLU A 225 4.56 -44.94 -14.45
CA GLU A 225 5.26 -44.42 -15.63
C GLU A 225 6.76 -44.76 -15.57
N PHE A 226 7.24 -45.34 -14.46
CA PHE A 226 8.61 -45.82 -14.30
C PHE A 226 8.72 -47.25 -14.86
N HIS A 227 9.22 -47.35 -16.10
CA HIS A 227 9.48 -48.61 -16.79
C HIS A 227 10.58 -48.44 -17.85
N HIS A 228 11.19 -49.54 -18.31
CA HIS A 228 12.39 -49.54 -19.15
C HIS A 228 12.27 -48.69 -20.44
N GLU A 229 11.17 -48.76 -21.20
CA GLU A 229 11.00 -47.92 -22.40
C GLU A 229 10.92 -46.41 -22.08
N ASN A 230 10.39 -46.02 -20.91
CA ASN A 230 10.40 -44.63 -20.45
C ASN A 230 11.79 -44.19 -19.96
N LEU A 231 12.54 -45.07 -19.30
CA LEU A 231 13.92 -44.84 -18.87
C LEU A 231 14.82 -44.52 -20.07
N VAL A 232 14.89 -45.41 -21.05
CA VAL A 232 15.76 -45.27 -22.23
C VAL A 232 15.47 -43.96 -22.99
N VAL A 233 14.20 -43.60 -23.18
CA VAL A 233 13.83 -42.35 -23.87
C VAL A 233 14.11 -41.11 -23.00
N THR A 234 13.83 -41.15 -21.69
CA THR A 234 14.10 -40.01 -20.79
C THR A 234 15.59 -39.74 -20.66
N ALA A 235 16.42 -40.79 -20.63
CA ALA A 235 17.87 -40.65 -20.59
C ALA A 235 18.41 -40.03 -21.89
N LEU A 236 17.89 -40.44 -23.05
CA LEU A 236 18.25 -39.86 -24.36
C LEU A 236 17.81 -38.39 -24.49
N ASP A 237 16.60 -38.04 -24.05
CA ASP A 237 16.10 -36.66 -24.00
C ASP A 237 17.06 -35.73 -23.22
N ILE A 238 17.49 -36.17 -22.03
CA ILE A 238 18.38 -35.39 -21.15
C ILE A 238 19.80 -35.31 -21.72
N PHE A 239 20.34 -36.42 -22.23
CA PHE A 239 21.67 -36.48 -22.84
C PHE A 239 21.79 -35.54 -24.05
N PHE A 240 20.81 -35.54 -24.95
CA PHE A 240 20.76 -34.66 -26.11
C PHE A 240 20.67 -33.18 -25.70
N ALA A 241 19.75 -32.85 -24.77
CA ALA A 241 19.54 -31.47 -24.34
C ALA A 241 20.80 -30.85 -23.71
N GLY A 242 21.52 -31.61 -22.88
CA GLY A 242 22.79 -31.18 -22.27
C GLY A 242 23.95 -31.09 -23.27
N THR A 243 24.04 -32.04 -24.21
CA THR A 243 25.09 -32.11 -25.23
C THR A 243 25.06 -30.96 -26.23
N GLU A 244 23.96 -30.84 -26.99
CA GLU A 244 24.02 -30.06 -28.24
C GLU A 244 24.03 -28.55 -27.96
N THR A 245 23.10 -28.09 -27.12
CA THR A 245 22.90 -26.66 -26.87
C THR A 245 24.14 -26.02 -26.24
N THR A 246 24.77 -26.72 -25.29
CA THR A 246 25.98 -26.27 -24.60
C THR A 246 27.19 -26.28 -25.53
N SER A 247 27.44 -27.36 -26.27
CA SER A 247 28.61 -27.46 -27.17
C SER A 247 28.54 -26.49 -28.34
N ALA A 248 27.34 -26.28 -28.91
CA ALA A 248 27.11 -25.24 -29.91
C ALA A 248 27.34 -23.82 -29.34
N THR A 249 26.90 -23.54 -28.10
CA THR A 249 27.14 -22.24 -27.44
C THR A 249 28.63 -21.96 -27.31
N LEU A 250 29.42 -22.95 -26.88
CA LEU A 250 30.88 -22.83 -26.75
C LEU A 250 31.57 -22.66 -28.11
N GLN A 251 31.15 -23.42 -29.14
CA GLN A 251 31.73 -23.34 -30.48
C GLN A 251 31.48 -21.97 -31.14
N TYR A 252 30.25 -21.44 -31.06
CA TYR A 252 29.97 -20.08 -31.51
C TYR A 252 30.65 -19.02 -30.63
N GLY A 253 30.82 -19.28 -29.33
CA GLY A 253 31.61 -18.43 -28.44
C GLY A 253 33.05 -18.24 -28.92
N LEU A 254 33.78 -19.33 -29.22
CA LEU A 254 35.13 -19.25 -29.79
C LEU A 254 35.16 -18.52 -31.13
N LEU A 255 34.21 -18.79 -32.03
CA LEU A 255 34.09 -18.07 -33.30
C LEU A 255 33.84 -16.57 -33.13
N LEU A 256 33.14 -16.15 -32.08
CA LEU A 256 32.96 -14.74 -31.73
C LEU A 256 34.22 -14.12 -31.14
N LEU A 257 34.97 -14.83 -30.28
CA LEU A 257 36.24 -14.32 -29.75
C LEU A 257 37.26 -14.09 -30.87
N LEU A 258 37.45 -15.08 -31.76
CA LEU A 258 38.32 -14.97 -32.95
C LEU A 258 37.91 -13.82 -33.89
N LYS A 259 36.61 -13.50 -33.95
CA LYS A 259 36.07 -12.39 -34.76
C LYS A 259 36.18 -11.03 -34.06
N PHE A 260 36.27 -11.01 -32.73
CA PHE A 260 36.33 -9.81 -31.90
C PHE A 260 37.52 -9.88 -30.93
N PRO A 261 38.78 -9.87 -31.42
CA PRO A 261 39.97 -10.10 -30.59
C PRO A 261 40.20 -9.04 -29.50
N HIS A 262 39.58 -7.87 -29.61
CA HIS A 262 39.57 -6.85 -28.54
C HIS A 262 38.69 -7.24 -27.34
N VAL A 263 37.72 -8.15 -27.53
CA VAL A 263 36.95 -8.78 -26.45
C VAL A 263 37.75 -9.93 -25.85
N GLU A 264 38.33 -10.79 -26.69
CA GLU A 264 39.20 -11.90 -26.29
C GLU A 264 40.36 -11.41 -25.40
N LYS A 265 41.09 -10.37 -25.82
CA LYS A 265 42.19 -9.78 -25.03
C LYS A 265 41.74 -9.36 -23.63
N LYS A 266 40.56 -8.75 -23.49
CA LYS A 266 40.02 -8.31 -22.20
C LYS A 266 39.59 -9.48 -21.29
N ILE A 267 39.11 -10.58 -21.87
CA ILE A 267 38.84 -11.82 -21.12
C ILE A 267 40.15 -12.42 -20.63
N ILE A 268 41.20 -12.44 -21.46
CA ILE A 268 42.53 -12.92 -21.06
C ILE A 268 43.12 -12.04 -19.95
N GLU A 269 42.98 -10.71 -20.05
CA GLU A 269 43.37 -9.76 -18.99
C GLU A 269 42.64 -10.05 -17.67
N GLU A 270 41.32 -10.26 -17.70
CA GLU A 270 40.52 -10.58 -16.51
C GLU A 270 40.84 -11.98 -15.92
N ILE A 271 41.04 -13.00 -16.78
CA ILE A 271 41.48 -14.34 -16.36
C ILE A 271 42.84 -14.29 -15.66
N LEU A 272 43.81 -13.58 -16.23
CA LEU A 272 45.15 -13.45 -15.65
C LEU A 272 45.14 -12.66 -14.35
N GLN A 273 44.23 -11.69 -14.19
CA GLN A 273 44.06 -10.92 -12.96
C GLN A 273 43.37 -11.72 -11.83
N VAL A 274 42.31 -12.48 -12.14
CA VAL A 274 41.45 -13.13 -11.14
C VAL A 274 41.90 -14.56 -10.82
N ILE A 275 42.35 -15.31 -11.83
CA ILE A 275 42.71 -16.73 -11.70
C ILE A 275 44.24 -16.89 -11.65
N GLY A 276 44.97 -16.13 -12.46
CA GLY A 276 46.42 -16.25 -12.60
C GLY A 276 46.84 -17.48 -13.44
N PRO A 277 48.14 -17.59 -13.78
CA PRO A 277 48.62 -18.50 -14.83
C PRO A 277 48.66 -19.99 -14.43
N ASN A 278 48.63 -20.31 -13.13
CA ASN A 278 48.88 -21.66 -12.61
C ASN A 278 47.65 -22.29 -11.91
N CYS A 279 46.48 -21.67 -12.00
CA CYS A 279 45.27 -22.08 -11.27
C CYS A 279 44.14 -22.50 -12.22
N SER A 280 43.42 -23.57 -11.89
CA SER A 280 42.22 -23.98 -12.64
C SER A 280 41.02 -23.08 -12.34
N PRO A 281 40.15 -22.76 -13.32
CA PRO A 281 38.93 -22.01 -13.09
C PRO A 281 37.95 -22.72 -12.14
N ARG A 282 37.36 -21.94 -11.23
CA ARG A 282 36.39 -22.39 -10.21
C ARG A 282 35.12 -21.57 -10.25
N MET A 283 34.03 -22.13 -9.73
CA MET A 283 32.73 -21.45 -9.62
C MET A 283 32.82 -20.21 -8.71
N GLU A 284 33.75 -20.20 -7.76
CA GLU A 284 34.04 -19.04 -6.88
C GLU A 284 34.74 -17.87 -7.59
N HIS A 285 35.31 -18.08 -8.79
CA HIS A 285 35.89 -17.01 -9.61
C HIS A 285 34.82 -16.27 -10.43
N ARG A 286 33.67 -16.90 -10.74
CA ARG A 286 32.62 -16.35 -11.62
C ARG A 286 32.05 -15.03 -11.12
N SER A 287 31.92 -14.85 -9.80
CA SER A 287 31.46 -13.59 -9.19
C SER A 287 32.48 -12.45 -9.31
N GLN A 288 33.74 -12.75 -9.60
CA GLN A 288 34.88 -11.84 -9.68
C GLN A 288 35.28 -11.52 -11.13
N MET A 289 34.62 -12.14 -12.12
CA MET A 289 34.91 -11.99 -13.57
C MET A 289 33.72 -11.34 -14.31
N PRO A 290 33.36 -10.08 -13.98
CA PRO A 290 32.15 -9.43 -14.50
C PRO A 290 32.17 -9.23 -16.02
N TYR A 291 33.33 -9.04 -16.64
CA TYR A 291 33.44 -8.85 -18.09
C TYR A 291 33.24 -10.18 -18.83
N THR A 292 33.88 -11.26 -18.39
CA THR A 292 33.73 -12.61 -18.97
C THR A 292 32.29 -13.12 -18.85
N GLU A 293 31.64 -12.92 -17.70
CA GLU A 293 30.23 -13.25 -17.50
C GLU A 293 29.31 -12.40 -18.42
N ALA A 294 29.62 -11.10 -18.61
CA ALA A 294 28.90 -10.25 -19.56
C ALA A 294 29.11 -10.70 -21.03
N VAL A 295 30.30 -11.20 -21.37
CA VAL A 295 30.56 -11.83 -22.68
C VAL A 295 29.73 -13.09 -22.87
N ILE A 296 29.63 -13.97 -21.88
CA ILE A 296 28.82 -15.20 -21.95
C ILE A 296 27.35 -14.87 -22.23
N HIS A 297 26.80 -13.83 -21.61
CA HIS A 297 25.44 -13.37 -21.88
C HIS A 297 25.27 -12.66 -23.24
N GLU A 298 26.23 -11.84 -23.68
CA GLU A 298 26.20 -11.25 -25.04
C GLU A 298 26.33 -12.35 -26.12
N ILE A 299 27.11 -13.42 -25.89
CA ILE A 299 27.16 -14.61 -26.76
C ILE A 299 25.77 -15.23 -26.86
N GLN A 300 25.14 -15.58 -25.73
CA GLN A 300 23.80 -16.18 -25.70
C GLN A 300 22.74 -15.32 -26.41
N ARG A 301 22.82 -13.99 -26.27
CA ARG A 301 21.95 -13.04 -26.98
C ARG A 301 22.23 -12.95 -28.48
N PHE A 302 23.49 -13.01 -28.88
CA PHE A 302 23.92 -12.73 -30.26
C PHE A 302 23.74 -13.94 -31.20
N ILE A 303 23.87 -15.16 -30.68
CA ILE A 303 23.86 -16.39 -31.51
C ILE A 303 22.47 -16.99 -31.74
N ASP A 304 21.55 -16.80 -30.77
CA ASP A 304 20.18 -17.35 -30.74
C ASP A 304 20.05 -18.77 -31.35
N ILE A 305 20.67 -19.76 -30.70
CA ILE A 305 20.68 -21.18 -31.11
C ILE A 305 19.26 -21.77 -31.26
N SER A 306 18.25 -21.19 -30.60
CA SER A 306 16.88 -21.72 -30.60
C SER A 306 15.85 -20.60 -30.73
N PRO A 307 15.66 -20.05 -31.95
CA PRO A 307 14.82 -18.87 -32.18
C PRO A 307 13.32 -19.12 -31.90
N ILE A 308 12.91 -20.39 -31.78
CA ILE A 308 11.56 -20.80 -31.37
C ILE A 308 11.68 -21.75 -30.18
N GLY A 309 11.06 -21.38 -29.06
CA GLY A 309 11.07 -22.20 -27.85
C GLY A 309 10.29 -23.51 -28.00
N VAL A 310 10.65 -24.52 -27.20
CA VAL A 310 10.05 -25.88 -27.23
C VAL A 310 8.52 -25.79 -27.33
N PRO A 311 7.90 -26.26 -28.44
CA PRO A 311 6.51 -25.99 -28.74
C PRO A 311 5.56 -26.41 -27.63
N ARG A 312 4.60 -25.53 -27.34
CA ARG A 312 3.58 -25.72 -26.31
C ARG A 312 2.23 -26.03 -26.94
N ALA A 313 1.29 -26.44 -26.11
CA ALA A 313 -0.12 -26.48 -26.46
C ALA A 313 -0.96 -25.98 -25.29
N THR A 314 -2.19 -25.56 -25.58
CA THR A 314 -3.16 -25.14 -24.57
C THR A 314 -3.77 -26.33 -23.81
N THR A 315 -3.87 -26.26 -22.48
CA THR A 315 -4.48 -27.30 -21.63
C THR A 315 -6.01 -27.20 -21.56
N ARG A 316 -6.54 -25.99 -21.73
CA ARG A 316 -7.96 -25.62 -21.78
C ARG A 316 -8.20 -24.53 -22.84
N ASP A 317 -9.47 -24.21 -23.12
CA ASP A 317 -9.78 -23.01 -23.91
C ASP A 317 -9.28 -21.79 -23.12
N THR A 318 -8.41 -21.00 -23.74
CA THR A 318 -7.58 -19.98 -23.07
C THR A 318 -7.81 -18.61 -23.70
N LYS A 319 -8.18 -17.62 -22.89
CA LYS A 319 -8.28 -16.23 -23.35
C LYS A 319 -6.92 -15.54 -23.23
N PHE A 320 -6.26 -15.37 -24.37
CA PHE A 320 -4.94 -14.77 -24.49
C PHE A 320 -5.06 -13.38 -25.13
N ASN A 321 -4.96 -12.33 -24.30
CA ASN A 321 -5.29 -10.95 -24.66
C ASN A 321 -6.74 -10.85 -25.23
N GLU A 322 -6.91 -10.29 -26.42
CA GLU A 322 -8.18 -10.22 -27.16
C GLU A 322 -8.58 -11.55 -27.84
N TYR A 323 -7.68 -12.54 -27.91
CA TYR A 323 -7.88 -13.79 -28.63
C TYR A 323 -8.39 -14.92 -27.73
N ASN A 324 -9.35 -15.70 -28.22
CA ASN A 324 -9.72 -16.99 -27.61
C ASN A 324 -9.00 -18.12 -28.36
N ILE A 325 -8.06 -18.79 -27.68
CA ILE A 325 -7.30 -19.92 -28.22
C ILE A 325 -7.95 -21.22 -27.71
N PRO A 326 -8.45 -22.12 -28.59
CA PRO A 326 -9.04 -23.39 -28.16
C PRO A 326 -8.06 -24.30 -27.43
N LYS A 327 -8.56 -25.31 -26.73
CA LYS A 327 -7.80 -26.39 -26.09
C LYS A 327 -6.99 -27.23 -27.10
N VAL A 328 -5.79 -27.67 -26.69
CA VAL A 328 -4.84 -28.51 -27.45
C VAL A 328 -4.35 -27.86 -28.76
N TYR A 329 -4.55 -26.54 -28.91
CA TYR A 329 -4.00 -25.78 -30.04
C TYR A 329 -2.48 -25.66 -29.91
N GLY A 330 -1.75 -25.84 -31.01
CA GLY A 330 -0.28 -25.72 -31.00
C GLY A 330 0.16 -24.26 -30.85
N ILE A 331 1.20 -24.04 -30.04
CA ILE A 331 1.76 -22.73 -29.71
C ILE A 331 3.27 -22.73 -29.96
N MET A 332 3.75 -21.77 -30.72
CA MET A 332 5.18 -21.48 -30.93
C MET A 332 5.51 -20.12 -30.32
N SER A 333 6.59 -20.06 -29.54
CA SER A 333 7.06 -18.82 -28.89
C SER A 333 8.36 -18.36 -29.54
N ALA A 334 8.38 -17.16 -30.10
CA ALA A 334 9.54 -16.63 -30.82
C ALA A 334 10.58 -16.02 -29.85
N LEU A 335 11.55 -16.83 -29.40
CA LEU A 335 12.55 -16.41 -28.40
C LEU A 335 13.46 -15.28 -28.91
N VAL A 336 13.67 -15.17 -30.23
CA VAL A 336 14.29 -14.00 -30.89
C VAL A 336 13.73 -12.68 -30.35
N SER A 337 12.41 -12.62 -30.17
CA SER A 337 11.70 -11.39 -29.78
C SER A 337 11.80 -11.05 -28.28
N PHE A 338 12.39 -11.93 -27.49
CA PHE A 338 12.81 -11.68 -26.10
C PHE A 338 14.29 -11.26 -26.07
N LEU A 339 15.18 -11.98 -26.77
CA LEU A 339 16.61 -11.67 -26.86
C LEU A 339 16.93 -10.36 -27.60
N GLN A 340 16.04 -9.94 -28.51
CA GLN A 340 16.16 -8.70 -29.29
C GLN A 340 15.10 -7.67 -28.87
N ARG A 341 15.17 -7.17 -27.61
CA ARG A 341 14.33 -6.07 -27.10
C ARG A 341 14.44 -4.79 -27.95
N ARG A 342 13.61 -4.65 -29.00
CA ARG A 342 13.51 -3.42 -29.83
C ARG A 342 13.27 -2.14 -28.99
N GLN A 343 12.61 -2.25 -27.84
CA GLN A 343 12.21 -1.11 -27.02
C GLN A 343 13.38 -0.39 -26.32
N PHE A 344 14.53 -1.07 -26.14
CA PHE A 344 15.75 -0.49 -25.56
C PHE A 344 16.63 0.23 -26.60
N CYS A 345 16.23 0.30 -27.88
CA CYS A 345 17.04 0.80 -28.98
C CYS A 345 16.23 1.64 -29.97
N ARG A 346 15.76 2.82 -29.55
CA ARG A 346 15.25 3.87 -30.45
C ARG A 346 16.36 4.68 -31.17
N ILE A 347 17.63 4.36 -30.94
CA ILE A 347 18.78 4.95 -31.65
C ILE A 347 19.50 3.89 -32.49
N LEU A 348 19.36 4.05 -33.81
CA LEU A 348 20.12 3.54 -34.96
C LEU A 348 21.15 2.39 -34.77
N GLN A 349 20.96 1.34 -35.58
CA GLN A 349 21.92 0.33 -36.06
C GLN A 349 22.73 -0.52 -35.05
N ARG A 350 22.97 -0.09 -33.82
CA ARG A 350 23.93 -0.73 -32.90
C ARG A 350 23.55 -2.14 -32.41
N ALA A 351 22.32 -2.59 -32.56
CA ALA A 351 21.84 -3.88 -32.03
C ALA A 351 22.41 -5.13 -32.74
N LEU A 352 22.87 -4.99 -34.00
CA LEU A 352 23.41 -6.08 -34.82
C LEU A 352 24.92 -6.32 -34.65
N TYR A 353 25.59 -5.53 -33.81
CA TYR A 353 27.01 -5.70 -33.48
C TYR A 353 27.17 -6.56 -32.21
N PHE A 354 28.35 -7.15 -32.00
CA PHE A 354 28.67 -7.88 -30.76
C PHE A 354 29.43 -6.93 -29.83
N SER A 355 28.87 -6.62 -28.66
CA SER A 355 29.47 -5.67 -27.72
C SER A 355 29.10 -6.00 -26.27
N PRO A 356 29.96 -6.72 -25.53
CA PRO A 356 29.77 -6.99 -24.10
C PRO A 356 29.59 -5.71 -23.27
N SER A 357 30.16 -4.58 -23.71
CA SER A 357 29.99 -3.23 -23.15
C SER A 357 28.55 -2.67 -23.19
N ARG A 358 27.54 -3.47 -23.59
CA ARG A 358 26.11 -3.18 -23.37
C ARG A 358 25.62 -3.61 -21.99
N LEU A 359 26.26 -4.64 -21.43
CA LEU A 359 25.89 -5.33 -20.19
C LEU A 359 26.85 -4.97 -19.03
N TYR A 360 27.74 -4.01 -19.29
CA TYR A 360 28.90 -3.65 -18.48
C TYR A 360 29.09 -2.14 -18.60
N SER A 361 28.86 -1.39 -17.51
CA SER A 361 29.13 0.05 -17.47
C SER A 361 30.65 0.32 -17.37
N VAL A 362 31.08 1.54 -17.70
CA VAL A 362 32.49 1.95 -17.49
C VAL A 362 32.84 2.06 -15.99
N THR A 363 31.84 2.03 -15.10
CA THR A 363 31.99 2.00 -13.64
C THR A 363 32.07 0.58 -13.05
N GLY A 364 32.31 -0.45 -13.87
CA GLY A 364 32.65 -1.81 -13.41
C GLY A 364 31.47 -2.69 -13.00
N GLU A 365 30.25 -2.17 -13.06
CA GLU A 365 29.04 -2.91 -12.66
C GLU A 365 28.36 -3.63 -13.82
N GLN A 366 28.00 -4.88 -13.56
CA GLN A 366 27.12 -5.66 -14.42
C GLN A 366 25.67 -5.24 -14.22
N THR A 367 24.94 -5.01 -15.30
CA THR A 367 23.47 -4.96 -15.25
C THR A 367 22.91 -6.37 -15.02
N ARG A 368 22.83 -6.80 -13.74
CA ARG A 368 22.32 -8.12 -13.34
C ARG A 368 20.78 -8.25 -13.47
N GLU A 369 20.24 -8.04 -14.66
CA GLU A 369 18.98 -8.70 -15.04
C GLU A 369 19.21 -10.22 -15.02
N LYS A 370 18.85 -10.88 -13.91
CA LYS A 370 18.99 -12.32 -13.72
C LYS A 370 18.04 -13.07 -14.68
N ASN A 371 18.54 -13.35 -15.88
CA ASN A 371 17.82 -14.09 -16.91
C ASN A 371 17.40 -15.49 -16.40
N VAL A 372 16.09 -15.64 -16.20
CA VAL A 372 15.35 -16.89 -15.93
C VAL A 372 15.97 -17.82 -14.87
N PRO A 373 15.82 -17.53 -13.57
CA PRO A 373 15.97 -18.54 -12.53
C PRO A 373 14.86 -19.59 -12.66
N TYR A 374 15.16 -20.74 -13.26
CA TYR A 374 14.23 -21.88 -13.44
C TYR A 374 13.76 -22.56 -12.13
N THR A 375 13.97 -21.91 -10.98
CA THR A 375 13.75 -22.40 -9.61
C THR A 375 12.61 -21.72 -8.86
N LYS A 376 11.92 -20.72 -9.43
CA LYS A 376 10.54 -20.36 -9.01
C LYS A 376 9.50 -21.27 -9.71
N THR A 377 9.64 -22.59 -9.52
CA THR A 377 8.61 -23.56 -9.92
C THR A 377 7.80 -23.98 -8.70
N LEU A 378 6.59 -23.42 -8.59
CA LEU A 378 5.39 -23.99 -7.95
C LEU A 378 5.59 -24.89 -6.72
N LYS A 379 5.20 -24.39 -5.54
CA LYS A 379 4.59 -25.25 -4.51
C LYS A 379 3.19 -25.66 -4.98
N GLU A 380 3.12 -26.57 -5.95
CA GLU A 380 1.89 -27.29 -6.30
C GLU A 380 1.52 -28.26 -5.16
N ASP A 381 0.99 -27.73 -4.05
CA ASP A 381 -0.12 -28.40 -3.37
C ASP A 381 -1.29 -28.35 -4.36
N GLY A 382 -1.39 -29.36 -5.24
CA GLY A 382 -2.28 -29.30 -6.39
C GLY A 382 -3.75 -29.09 -5.99
N TYR A 383 -4.50 -28.35 -6.84
CA TYR A 383 -5.93 -28.06 -6.70
C TYR A 383 -6.81 -29.33 -6.67
N LYS A 384 -6.79 -30.03 -5.53
CA LYS A 384 -8.01 -30.53 -4.92
C LYS A 384 -8.84 -29.31 -4.49
N GLU A 385 -10.16 -29.46 -4.38
CA GLU A 385 -10.92 -28.47 -3.62
C GLU A 385 -10.39 -28.41 -2.18
N SER A 386 -9.77 -27.30 -1.82
CA SER A 386 -9.26 -27.07 -0.47
C SER A 386 -10.43 -26.92 0.49
N ARG A 387 -10.83 -28.05 1.09
CA ARG A 387 -11.81 -28.07 2.18
C ARG A 387 -11.28 -27.24 3.35
N PRO A 388 -12.15 -26.62 4.16
CA PRO A 388 -11.72 -25.80 5.29
C PRO A 388 -10.86 -26.62 6.25
N THR A 389 -9.83 -26.01 6.84
CA THR A 389 -8.88 -26.75 7.71
C THR A 389 -9.52 -27.32 8.98
N LYS A 390 -10.72 -26.85 9.33
CA LYS A 390 -11.59 -27.38 10.39
C LYS A 390 -13.05 -27.32 9.93
N PRO A 391 -13.94 -28.21 10.40
CA PRO A 391 -15.38 -28.07 10.15
C PRO A 391 -15.91 -26.77 10.74
N LEU A 392 -16.90 -26.16 10.08
CA LEU A 392 -17.53 -24.92 10.56
C LEU A 392 -18.37 -25.21 11.82
N PRO A 393 -18.26 -24.41 12.90
CA PRO A 393 -19.19 -24.48 14.02
C PRO A 393 -20.55 -23.91 13.61
N LYS A 394 -21.63 -24.37 14.27
CA LYS A 394 -22.99 -23.89 14.00
C LYS A 394 -23.21 -22.42 14.39
N SER A 395 -22.46 -21.94 15.39
CA SER A 395 -22.53 -20.58 15.88
C SER A 395 -21.19 -20.12 16.48
N ALA A 396 -21.01 -18.81 16.56
CA ALA A 396 -19.86 -18.14 17.19
C ALA A 396 -20.29 -16.82 17.82
N ASP A 397 -19.66 -16.40 18.92
CA ASP A 397 -19.96 -15.12 19.59
C ASP A 397 -19.51 -13.94 18.72
N ALA A 398 -18.41 -14.11 18.00
CA ALA A 398 -17.96 -13.24 16.92
C ALA A 398 -17.25 -14.03 15.81
N VAL A 399 -17.42 -13.60 14.56
CA VAL A 399 -16.67 -14.10 13.39
C VAL A 399 -15.79 -13.00 12.81
N ILE A 400 -14.48 -13.21 12.86
CA ILE A 400 -13.47 -12.35 12.24
C ILE A 400 -13.20 -12.86 10.82
N ILE A 401 -13.19 -11.97 9.83
CA ILE A 401 -13.01 -12.33 8.42
C ILE A 401 -11.74 -11.67 7.89
N GLY A 402 -10.76 -12.49 7.52
CA GLY A 402 -9.42 -12.11 7.07
C GLY A 402 -8.31 -12.50 8.06
N GLY A 403 -7.45 -13.43 7.65
CA GLY A 403 -6.28 -13.93 8.40
C GLY A 403 -5.02 -13.08 8.27
N GLY A 404 -5.17 -11.77 8.01
CA GLY A 404 -4.07 -10.81 8.06
C GLY A 404 -3.74 -10.37 9.48
N SER A 405 -2.77 -9.45 9.61
CA SER A 405 -2.26 -8.97 10.90
C SER A 405 -3.34 -8.57 11.90
N LEU A 406 -4.23 -7.63 11.54
CA LEU A 406 -5.28 -7.16 12.45
C LEU A 406 -6.30 -8.26 12.79
N GLY A 407 -6.60 -9.18 11.86
CA GLY A 407 -7.49 -10.30 12.16
C GLY A 407 -6.90 -11.21 13.24
N CYS A 408 -5.61 -11.53 13.13
CA CYS A 408 -4.87 -12.30 14.14
C CYS A 408 -4.78 -11.56 15.47
N GLN A 409 -4.48 -10.25 15.45
CA GLN A 409 -4.43 -9.40 16.65
C GLN A 409 -5.81 -9.31 17.34
N THR A 410 -6.88 -9.09 16.59
CA THR A 410 -8.25 -8.99 17.14
C THR A 410 -8.68 -10.32 17.77
N LEU A 411 -8.37 -11.46 17.13
CA LEU A 411 -8.61 -12.80 17.68
C LEU A 411 -7.85 -13.03 19.00
N TYR A 412 -6.58 -12.63 19.03
CA TYR A 412 -5.72 -12.70 20.21
C TYR A 412 -6.25 -11.83 21.36
N HIS A 413 -6.62 -10.58 21.08
CA HIS A 413 -7.11 -9.68 22.13
C HIS A 413 -8.51 -10.06 22.63
N LEU A 414 -9.44 -10.52 21.78
CA LEU A 414 -10.74 -11.04 22.22
C LEU A 414 -10.59 -12.24 23.17
N THR A 415 -9.73 -13.21 22.81
CA THR A 415 -9.48 -14.39 23.66
C THR A 415 -8.68 -14.06 24.92
N LYS A 416 -7.72 -13.12 24.86
CA LYS A 416 -7.01 -12.60 26.04
C LYS A 416 -7.93 -11.79 26.98
N MET A 417 -9.04 -11.23 26.47
CA MET A 417 -10.12 -10.63 27.25
C MET A 417 -11.23 -11.64 27.66
N GLY A 418 -11.06 -12.93 27.36
CA GLY A 418 -11.94 -14.02 27.83
C GLY A 418 -13.10 -14.41 26.90
N MET A 419 -13.22 -13.83 25.71
CA MET A 419 -14.18 -14.30 24.70
C MET A 419 -13.57 -15.50 23.94
N THR A 420 -14.00 -16.72 24.27
CA THR A 420 -13.38 -17.96 23.77
C THR A 420 -14.05 -18.51 22.50
N ASN A 421 -15.37 -18.35 22.35
CA ASN A 421 -16.17 -18.83 21.21
C ASN A 421 -16.05 -17.90 19.98
N VAL A 422 -14.82 -17.63 19.55
CA VAL A 422 -14.51 -16.74 18.42
C VAL A 422 -13.95 -17.55 17.26
N VAL A 423 -14.45 -17.26 16.05
CA VAL A 423 -13.97 -17.88 14.81
C VAL A 423 -13.21 -16.85 13.98
N LEU A 424 -12.07 -17.24 13.43
CA LEU A 424 -11.42 -16.51 12.33
C LEU A 424 -11.58 -17.33 11.05
N LEU A 425 -12.14 -16.71 10.01
CA LEU A 425 -12.23 -17.25 8.66
C LEU A 425 -11.20 -16.56 7.75
N GLU A 426 -10.35 -17.36 7.11
CA GLU A 426 -9.43 -16.92 6.07
C GLU A 426 -9.73 -17.63 4.75
N ARG A 427 -9.75 -16.86 3.65
CA ARG A 427 -10.10 -17.34 2.30
C ARG A 427 -9.13 -18.42 1.82
N ASP A 428 -7.84 -18.18 2.00
CA ASP A 428 -6.73 -19.04 1.63
C ASP A 428 -5.99 -19.46 2.91
N ARG A 429 -4.68 -19.19 3.07
CA ARG A 429 -3.93 -19.41 4.32
C ARG A 429 -3.67 -18.10 5.07
N LEU A 430 -3.30 -18.19 6.35
CA LEU A 430 -2.94 -17.02 7.15
C LEU A 430 -1.88 -16.14 6.46
N THR A 431 -2.05 -14.82 6.57
CA THR A 431 -1.25 -13.76 5.93
C THR A 431 -1.33 -13.63 4.39
N SER A 432 -2.16 -14.41 3.70
CA SER A 432 -2.34 -14.46 2.22
C SER A 432 -2.44 -13.10 1.49
N GLY A 433 -2.99 -12.08 2.15
CA GLY A 433 -3.17 -10.72 1.63
C GLY A 433 -1.90 -9.86 1.69
N THR A 434 -2.00 -8.67 2.30
CA THR A 434 -0.91 -7.68 2.33
C THR A 434 0.16 -7.98 3.39
N THR A 435 -0.21 -8.79 4.40
CA THR A 435 0.61 -8.99 5.61
C THR A 435 1.92 -9.73 5.36
N TRP A 436 1.96 -10.76 4.50
CA TRP A 436 3.16 -11.59 4.35
C TRP A 436 4.37 -10.87 3.72
N HIS A 437 4.14 -9.77 2.99
CA HIS A 437 5.17 -9.04 2.24
C HIS A 437 5.43 -7.62 2.75
N THR A 438 4.88 -7.24 3.90
CA THR A 438 5.14 -5.91 4.49
C THR A 438 6.53 -5.83 5.13
N ALA A 439 7.10 -4.62 5.22
CA ALA A 439 8.45 -4.39 5.75
C ALA A 439 8.59 -4.69 7.27
N GLY A 440 7.50 -4.92 8.00
CA GLY A 440 7.53 -5.36 9.41
C GLY A 440 8.07 -4.35 10.41
N LEU A 441 8.27 -3.10 10.00
CA LEU A 441 8.84 -2.03 10.84
C LEU A 441 7.86 -1.54 11.93
N LEU A 442 8.38 -1.27 13.12
CA LEU A 442 7.69 -0.58 14.21
C LEU A 442 8.41 0.72 14.58
N TRP A 443 7.66 1.82 14.61
CA TRP A 443 8.15 3.16 14.93
C TRP A 443 7.28 3.75 16.02
N GLN A 444 7.79 4.00 17.23
CA GLN A 444 6.96 4.36 18.39
C GLN A 444 6.51 5.84 18.40
N LEU A 445 7.28 6.75 17.79
CA LEU A 445 6.95 8.18 17.78
C LEU A 445 6.11 8.58 16.56
N ARG A 446 4.99 9.27 16.84
CA ARG A 446 4.06 9.89 15.88
C ARG A 446 3.52 11.21 16.45
N PRO A 447 3.06 12.16 15.62
CA PRO A 447 2.45 13.42 16.08
C PRO A 447 0.99 13.20 16.57
N SER A 448 0.80 12.24 17.47
CA SER A 448 -0.50 11.81 18.00
C SER A 448 -0.31 10.90 19.21
N ASP A 449 -0.76 11.35 20.38
CA ASP A 449 -0.71 10.63 21.66
C ASP A 449 -1.35 9.23 21.56
N VAL A 450 -2.52 9.15 20.94
CA VAL A 450 -3.25 7.89 20.80
C VAL A 450 -2.46 6.92 19.91
N GLU A 451 -1.78 7.40 18.85
CA GLU A 451 -0.87 6.56 18.07
C GLU A 451 0.30 6.10 18.92
N VAL A 452 0.97 7.00 19.66
CA VAL A 452 2.09 6.67 20.54
C VAL A 452 1.73 5.56 21.54
N GLU A 453 0.55 5.62 22.16
CA GLU A 453 0.08 4.58 23.08
C GLU A 453 -0.29 3.25 22.38
N LEU A 454 -0.91 3.31 21.19
CA LEU A 454 -1.21 2.11 20.38
C LEU A 454 0.08 1.40 19.95
N LEU A 455 1.11 2.17 19.57
CA LEU A 455 2.41 1.70 19.13
C LEU A 455 3.20 1.07 20.28
N ALA A 456 3.18 1.70 21.47
CA ALA A 456 3.76 1.14 22.69
C ALA A 456 3.11 -0.22 23.04
N HIS A 457 1.78 -0.35 22.89
CA HIS A 457 1.12 -1.65 23.11
C HIS A 457 1.50 -2.69 22.04
N THR A 458 1.54 -2.33 20.75
CA THR A 458 2.04 -3.25 19.72
C THR A 458 3.46 -3.71 20.03
N ARG A 459 4.37 -2.79 20.43
CA ARG A 459 5.75 -3.12 20.81
C ARG A 459 5.76 -4.14 21.94
N GLN A 460 5.02 -3.91 23.02
CA GLN A 460 4.91 -4.84 24.15
C GLN A 460 4.43 -6.25 23.71
N VAL A 461 3.38 -6.30 22.88
CA VAL A 461 2.80 -7.57 22.40
C VAL A 461 3.84 -8.38 21.62
N VAL A 462 4.58 -7.74 20.70
CA VAL A 462 5.54 -8.45 19.85
C VAL A 462 6.89 -8.71 20.52
N SER A 463 7.34 -7.85 21.43
CA SER A 463 8.66 -8.00 22.09
C SER A 463 8.64 -8.89 23.33
N THR A 464 7.46 -9.21 23.87
CA THR A 464 7.36 -9.73 25.25
C THR A 464 6.15 -10.64 25.46
N ASP A 465 4.92 -10.14 25.36
CA ASP A 465 3.73 -10.91 25.76
C ASP A 465 3.59 -12.23 24.98
N LEU A 466 3.82 -12.22 23.67
CA LEU A 466 3.64 -13.41 22.82
C LEU A 466 4.68 -14.50 23.08
N GLU A 467 5.94 -14.11 23.32
CA GLU A 467 7.01 -15.08 23.59
C GLU A 467 6.83 -15.69 24.99
N GLN A 468 6.39 -14.90 25.97
CA GLN A 468 6.02 -15.39 27.31
C GLN A 468 4.77 -16.29 27.30
N GLU A 469 3.75 -15.97 26.50
CA GLU A 469 2.50 -16.76 26.44
C GLU A 469 2.59 -18.03 25.58
N THR A 470 3.62 -18.19 24.74
CA THR A 470 3.70 -19.31 23.77
C THR A 470 5.04 -20.05 23.70
N GLY A 471 6.14 -19.47 24.21
CA GLY A 471 7.50 -19.98 23.99
C GLY A 471 8.01 -19.85 22.55
N LEU A 472 7.39 -18.99 21.74
CA LEU A 472 7.72 -18.77 20.33
C LEU A 472 8.12 -17.31 20.10
N SER A 473 9.28 -17.10 19.45
CA SER A 473 9.69 -15.75 19.08
C SER A 473 8.92 -15.21 17.88
N THR A 474 8.63 -13.92 17.93
CA THR A 474 7.94 -13.13 16.88
C THR A 474 8.88 -12.65 15.77
N GLY A 475 10.18 -12.95 15.87
CA GLY A 475 11.21 -12.37 15.03
C GLY A 475 11.47 -10.89 15.31
N TRP A 476 11.18 -10.42 16.53
CA TRP A 476 11.46 -9.04 16.95
C TRP A 476 12.98 -8.77 17.03
N ILE A 477 13.43 -7.77 16.28
CA ILE A 477 14.80 -7.27 16.24
C ILE A 477 14.76 -5.79 16.63
N GLN A 478 15.34 -5.47 17.78
CA GLN A 478 15.42 -4.10 18.30
C GLN A 478 16.74 -3.43 17.90
N ASN A 479 16.90 -3.13 16.60
CA ASN A 479 18.04 -2.36 16.09
C ASN A 479 17.81 -0.82 16.16
N GLY A 480 16.64 -0.38 16.60
CA GLY A 480 16.29 1.04 16.69
C GLY A 480 15.77 1.64 15.37
N GLY A 481 15.35 2.90 15.46
CA GLY A 481 14.80 3.69 14.37
C GLY A 481 15.44 5.08 14.33
N LEU A 482 15.81 5.54 13.13
CA LEU A 482 16.51 6.80 12.88
C LEU A 482 15.72 7.64 11.86
N PHE A 483 15.30 8.83 12.29
CA PHE A 483 14.49 9.76 11.53
C PHE A 483 15.39 10.89 11.02
N ILE A 484 15.41 11.14 9.71
CA ILE A 484 16.38 12.05 9.06
C ILE A 484 15.80 13.46 8.84
N ALA A 485 16.56 14.50 9.18
CA ALA A 485 16.22 15.90 8.92
C ALA A 485 17.27 16.58 8.02
N SER A 486 16.97 16.67 6.72
CA SER A 486 17.77 17.40 5.72
C SER A 486 17.52 18.92 5.76
N ASN A 487 16.54 19.38 6.54
CA ASN A 487 16.19 20.78 6.69
C ASN A 487 15.82 21.13 8.14
N LYS A 488 15.92 22.42 8.47
CA LYS A 488 15.63 22.93 9.81
C LYS A 488 14.19 22.67 10.27
N GLN A 489 13.20 22.82 9.40
CA GLN A 489 11.78 22.62 9.76
C GLN A 489 11.53 21.17 10.20
N ARG A 490 12.11 20.18 9.50
CA ARG A 490 12.05 18.77 9.89
C ARG A 490 12.73 18.50 11.23
N LEU A 491 13.88 19.12 11.49
CA LEU A 491 14.55 18.99 12.79
C LEU A 491 13.70 19.57 13.93
N ASP A 492 12.97 20.66 13.68
CA ASP A 492 12.08 21.29 14.66
C ASP A 492 10.77 20.47 14.87
N GLU A 493 10.24 19.81 13.82
CA GLU A 493 9.21 18.76 13.93
C GLU A 493 9.69 17.63 14.86
N TYR A 494 10.93 17.18 14.71
CA TYR A 494 11.49 16.08 15.50
C TYR A 494 11.79 16.45 16.96
N LYS A 495 12.18 17.69 17.26
CA LYS A 495 12.25 18.19 18.65
C LYS A 495 10.88 18.14 19.34
N ARG A 496 9.79 18.41 18.61
CA ARG A 496 8.41 18.27 19.12
C ARG A 496 8.07 16.79 19.35
N LEU A 497 8.42 15.89 18.43
CA LEU A 497 8.23 14.43 18.61
C LEU A 497 9.02 13.87 19.80
N MET A 498 10.27 14.28 20.01
CA MET A 498 11.06 13.91 21.20
C MET A 498 10.41 14.43 22.50
N THR A 499 9.81 15.62 22.46
CA THR A 499 9.10 16.18 23.62
C THR A 499 7.87 15.35 23.98
N LEU A 500 7.11 14.89 22.97
CA LEU A 500 6.02 13.94 23.16
C LEU A 500 6.53 12.58 23.66
N GLY A 501 7.64 12.09 23.12
CA GLY A 501 8.31 10.86 23.58
C GLY A 501 8.62 10.88 25.08
N LYS A 502 9.14 12.01 25.59
CA LYS A 502 9.41 12.22 27.03
C LYS A 502 8.15 12.13 27.90
N VAL A 503 7.00 12.63 27.42
CA VAL A 503 5.71 12.51 28.15
C VAL A 503 5.26 11.04 28.25
N TYR A 504 5.49 10.25 27.21
CA TYR A 504 5.11 8.83 27.14
C TYR A 504 6.20 7.84 27.58
N GLY A 505 7.32 8.31 28.13
CA GLY A 505 8.44 7.47 28.58
C GLY A 505 9.22 6.78 27.46
N ILE A 506 9.08 7.24 26.21
CA ILE A 506 9.81 6.73 25.04
C ILE A 506 11.17 7.40 24.96
N GLU A 507 12.19 6.62 25.31
CA GLU A 507 13.59 6.96 25.13
C GLU A 507 13.88 7.36 23.68
N SER A 508 14.35 8.58 23.50
CA SER A 508 14.64 9.16 22.19
C SER A 508 15.61 10.33 22.32
N TYR A 509 16.47 10.50 21.31
CA TYR A 509 17.58 11.45 21.30
C TYR A 509 17.60 12.22 19.98
N VAL A 510 17.77 13.54 20.02
CA VAL A 510 18.11 14.33 18.82
C VAL A 510 19.63 14.37 18.71
N LEU A 511 20.16 13.86 17.61
CA LEU A 511 21.60 13.71 17.37
C LEU A 511 22.10 14.76 16.36
N SER A 512 23.33 15.23 16.55
CA SER A 512 24.07 15.99 15.54
C SER A 512 24.51 15.10 14.37
N PRO A 513 24.86 15.68 13.20
CA PRO A 513 25.40 14.93 12.06
C PRO A 513 26.62 14.05 12.42
N ALA A 514 27.48 14.48 13.35
CA ALA A 514 28.62 13.70 13.83
C ALA A 514 28.19 12.46 14.63
N GLU A 515 27.32 12.63 15.62
CA GLU A 515 26.78 11.51 16.41
C GLU A 515 25.96 10.54 15.54
N THR A 516 25.27 11.06 14.51
CA THR A 516 24.63 10.24 13.47
C THR A 516 25.64 9.43 12.65
N LYS A 517 26.81 10.01 12.33
CA LYS A 517 27.88 9.31 11.60
C LYS A 517 28.55 8.23 12.44
N ASP A 518 28.74 8.46 13.74
CA ASP A 518 29.25 7.47 14.68
C ASP A 518 28.26 6.30 14.86
N LEU A 519 26.96 6.59 14.94
CA LEU A 519 25.89 5.58 15.03
C LEU A 519 25.64 4.84 13.69
N TYR A 520 25.88 5.49 12.55
CA TYR A 520 25.64 4.93 11.21
C TYR A 520 26.79 5.30 10.25
N PRO A 521 27.96 4.64 10.33
CA PRO A 521 29.16 5.02 9.57
C PRO A 521 28.98 5.04 8.04
N LEU A 522 28.07 4.25 7.50
CA LEU A 522 27.75 4.19 6.06
C LEU A 522 26.80 5.30 5.57
N MET A 523 26.27 6.13 6.47
CA MET A 523 25.32 7.21 6.14
C MET A 523 26.04 8.45 5.61
N ASN A 524 25.47 9.12 4.59
CA ASN A 524 25.82 10.51 4.30
C ASN A 524 25.13 11.44 5.30
N VAL A 525 25.92 12.31 5.92
CA VAL A 525 25.46 13.27 6.94
C VAL A 525 25.73 14.73 6.55
N ASP A 526 26.37 14.96 5.39
CA ASP A 526 26.93 16.26 5.00
C ASP A 526 25.86 17.33 4.71
N ASP A 527 24.64 16.88 4.37
CA ASP A 527 23.45 17.69 4.11
C ASP A 527 22.43 17.65 5.27
N LEU A 528 22.78 17.09 6.42
CA LEU A 528 21.86 16.95 7.56
C LEU A 528 21.97 18.09 8.56
N TYR A 529 20.83 18.53 9.07
CA TYR A 529 20.74 19.41 10.24
C TYR A 529 20.80 18.60 11.55
N GLY A 530 20.50 17.30 11.47
CA GLY A 530 20.52 16.35 12.58
C GLY A 530 19.57 15.18 12.31
N THR A 531 19.38 14.32 13.32
CA THR A 531 18.43 13.21 13.27
C THR A 531 17.69 13.04 14.59
N LEU A 532 16.62 12.24 14.60
CA LEU A 532 15.97 11.76 15.81
C LEU A 532 16.11 10.24 15.88
N TYR A 533 16.80 9.75 16.92
CA TYR A 533 17.05 8.33 17.16
C TYR A 533 16.13 7.80 18.28
N VAL A 534 15.56 6.62 18.05
CA VAL A 534 14.71 5.89 19.00
C VAL A 534 15.30 4.48 19.16
N PRO A 535 16.06 4.19 20.24
CA PRO A 535 16.79 2.92 20.38
C PRO A 535 15.89 1.68 20.51
N LYS A 536 14.64 1.88 20.94
CA LYS A 536 13.67 0.81 21.24
C LYS A 536 12.71 0.49 20.08
N ASP A 537 12.83 1.18 18.95
CA ASP A 537 12.16 0.85 17.69
C ASP A 537 12.83 -0.38 17.03
N GLY A 538 12.24 -0.91 15.95
CA GLY A 538 12.76 -2.15 15.35
C GLY A 538 11.89 -2.76 14.25
N THR A 539 12.06 -4.05 14.02
CA THR A 539 11.34 -4.84 13.01
C THR A 539 10.90 -6.19 13.58
N MET A 540 9.76 -6.70 13.14
CA MET A 540 9.24 -8.05 13.45
C MET A 540 9.14 -8.91 12.18
N ASP A 541 8.96 -10.24 12.32
CA ASP A 541 8.51 -11.10 11.22
C ASP A 541 6.97 -11.05 11.12
N PRO A 542 6.39 -10.56 10.00
CA PRO A 542 4.94 -10.53 9.82
C PRO A 542 4.29 -11.92 9.87
N ALA A 543 4.95 -12.96 9.35
CA ALA A 543 4.38 -14.31 9.27
C ALA A 543 4.45 -15.05 10.62
N GLY A 544 5.62 -15.03 11.26
CA GLY A 544 5.84 -15.56 12.60
C GLY A 544 4.98 -14.88 13.66
N THR A 545 4.81 -13.56 13.60
CA THR A 545 3.93 -12.81 14.50
C THR A 545 2.46 -13.27 14.35
N CYS A 546 1.92 -13.36 13.14
CA CYS A 546 0.54 -13.82 12.91
C CYS A 546 0.34 -15.30 13.32
N THR A 547 1.34 -16.14 13.09
CA THR A 547 1.35 -17.55 13.51
C THR A 547 1.35 -17.67 15.04
N THR A 548 2.07 -16.81 15.73
CA THR A 548 2.19 -16.81 17.20
C THR A 548 0.90 -16.27 17.86
N LEU A 549 0.34 -15.17 17.34
CA LEU A 549 -0.97 -14.63 17.74
C LEU A 549 -2.09 -15.68 17.64
N THR A 550 -2.18 -16.37 16.50
CA THR A 550 -3.21 -17.39 16.27
C THR A 550 -3.02 -18.64 17.11
N ARG A 551 -1.77 -19.04 17.42
CA ARG A 551 -1.48 -20.10 18.41
C ARG A 551 -1.90 -19.69 19.83
N ALA A 552 -1.54 -18.48 20.27
CA ALA A 552 -1.93 -17.96 21.58
C ALA A 552 -3.45 -17.87 21.75
N ALA A 553 -4.17 -17.45 20.70
CA ALA A 553 -5.63 -17.41 20.69
C ALA A 553 -6.27 -18.81 20.69
N ALA A 554 -5.73 -19.73 19.89
CA ALA A 554 -6.24 -21.11 19.81
C ALA A 554 -6.03 -21.88 21.12
N ALA A 555 -4.93 -21.64 21.84
CA ALA A 555 -4.71 -22.16 23.19
C ALA A 555 -5.75 -21.66 24.22
N LYS A 556 -6.42 -20.53 23.93
CA LYS A 556 -7.52 -19.94 24.72
C LYS A 556 -8.91 -20.25 24.13
N GLY A 557 -9.01 -21.19 23.18
CA GLY A 557 -10.27 -21.73 22.65
C GLY A 557 -10.71 -21.21 21.27
N ALA A 558 -10.05 -20.20 20.70
CA ALA A 558 -10.46 -19.67 19.40
C ALA A 558 -10.28 -20.68 18.24
N THR A 559 -11.17 -20.60 17.27
CA THR A 559 -11.18 -21.48 16.08
C THR A 559 -10.74 -20.71 14.84
N VAL A 560 -9.49 -20.89 14.44
CA VAL A 560 -8.99 -20.46 13.12
C VAL A 560 -9.36 -21.50 12.06
N ILE A 561 -9.94 -21.05 10.94
CA ILE A 561 -10.31 -21.86 9.78
C ILE A 561 -9.76 -21.19 8.51
N GLU A 562 -8.86 -21.90 7.83
CA GLU A 562 -8.27 -21.51 6.55
C GLU A 562 -8.96 -22.26 5.40
N ASN A 563 -8.78 -21.79 4.16
CA ASN A 563 -9.45 -22.26 2.94
C ASN A 563 -10.97 -22.08 2.98
N CYS A 564 -11.46 -21.04 3.65
CA CYS A 564 -12.86 -20.79 3.96
C CYS A 564 -13.33 -19.41 3.45
N PRO A 565 -13.53 -19.23 2.12
CA PRO A 565 -14.10 -18.00 1.58
C PRO A 565 -15.52 -17.74 2.12
N VAL A 566 -15.70 -16.56 2.71
CA VAL A 566 -17.02 -15.98 2.99
C VAL A 566 -17.66 -15.54 1.68
N THR A 567 -18.92 -15.95 1.48
CA THR A 567 -19.69 -15.67 0.26
C THR A 567 -20.87 -14.72 0.49
N GLY A 568 -21.29 -14.52 1.75
CA GLY A 568 -22.39 -13.64 2.13
C GLY A 568 -22.43 -13.34 3.63
N ILE A 569 -23.20 -12.33 4.00
CA ILE A 569 -23.46 -11.92 5.39
C ILE A 569 -24.98 -11.79 5.53
N GLN A 570 -25.58 -12.63 6.36
CA GLN A 570 -27.02 -12.54 6.65
C GLN A 570 -27.27 -11.41 7.66
N VAL A 571 -28.23 -10.55 7.32
CA VAL A 571 -28.59 -9.37 8.09
C VAL A 571 -30.10 -9.37 8.32
N GLN A 572 -30.50 -9.67 9.54
CA GLN A 572 -31.90 -9.59 9.97
C GLN A 572 -32.33 -8.12 10.08
N THR A 573 -33.59 -7.82 9.77
CA THR A 573 -34.21 -6.53 10.09
C THR A 573 -35.36 -6.79 11.05
N ASN A 574 -35.40 -6.10 12.19
CA ASN A 574 -36.50 -6.23 13.16
C ASN A 574 -37.63 -5.21 12.91
N ASP A 575 -38.69 -5.30 13.70
CA ASP A 575 -39.91 -4.49 13.59
C ASP A 575 -39.68 -2.97 13.70
N LEU A 576 -38.55 -2.56 14.30
CA LEU A 576 -38.13 -1.15 14.41
C LEU A 576 -37.23 -0.70 13.24
N GLY A 577 -37.16 -1.48 12.16
CA GLY A 577 -36.30 -1.24 11.00
C GLY A 577 -34.80 -1.38 11.28
N ILE A 578 -34.42 -1.96 12.42
CA ILE A 578 -33.02 -2.08 12.83
C ILE A 578 -32.41 -3.29 12.14
N ARG A 579 -31.40 -3.03 11.29
CA ARG A 579 -30.59 -4.07 10.66
C ARG A 579 -29.50 -4.55 11.61
N LYS A 580 -29.36 -5.87 11.76
CA LYS A 580 -28.35 -6.52 12.61
C LYS A 580 -27.77 -7.75 11.92
N VAL A 581 -26.48 -8.02 12.11
CA VAL A 581 -25.84 -9.29 11.73
C VAL A 581 -26.54 -10.49 12.39
N GLU A 582 -26.76 -11.54 11.59
CA GLU A 582 -27.40 -12.80 12.00
C GLU A 582 -26.49 -14.03 11.74
N ALA A 583 -25.82 -14.08 10.58
CA ALA A 583 -24.91 -15.18 10.23
C ALA A 583 -23.85 -14.77 9.19
N VAL A 584 -22.79 -15.56 9.10
CA VAL A 584 -21.80 -15.53 8.01
C VAL A 584 -22.02 -16.75 7.11
N GLU A 585 -22.10 -16.54 5.81
CA GLU A 585 -22.31 -17.60 4.82
C GLU A 585 -21.00 -18.00 4.13
N THR A 586 -20.81 -19.30 3.91
CA THR A 586 -19.73 -19.84 3.08
C THR A 586 -20.30 -20.95 2.18
N LYS A 587 -19.56 -21.35 1.14
CA LYS A 587 -19.91 -22.52 0.31
C LYS A 587 -19.90 -23.88 1.06
N TYR A 588 -19.52 -23.88 2.34
CA TYR A 588 -19.46 -25.06 3.22
C TYR A 588 -20.53 -25.04 4.33
N GLY A 589 -21.41 -24.04 4.33
CA GLY A 589 -22.42 -23.80 5.37
C GLY A 589 -22.25 -22.42 6.02
N SER A 590 -23.17 -22.10 6.94
CA SER A 590 -23.23 -20.80 7.62
C SER A 590 -22.96 -20.90 9.11
N ILE A 591 -22.37 -19.86 9.68
CA ILE A 591 -22.09 -19.72 11.13
C ILE A 591 -23.02 -18.63 11.68
N MET A 592 -23.94 -18.99 12.57
CA MET A 592 -24.81 -18.01 13.25
C MET A 592 -23.97 -17.14 14.20
N THR A 593 -24.07 -15.82 14.11
CA THR A 593 -23.28 -14.93 14.97
C THR A 593 -23.94 -13.56 15.15
N PRO A 594 -23.90 -12.95 16.36
CA PRO A 594 -24.35 -11.58 16.56
C PRO A 594 -23.31 -10.53 16.14
N CYS A 595 -22.08 -10.93 15.79
CA CYS A 595 -20.96 -10.02 15.54
C CYS A 595 -20.06 -10.50 14.38
N VAL A 596 -19.81 -9.62 13.42
CA VAL A 596 -18.85 -9.83 12.32
C VAL A 596 -17.79 -8.74 12.35
N VAL A 597 -16.52 -9.12 12.18
CA VAL A 597 -15.39 -8.19 12.13
C VAL A 597 -14.71 -8.26 10.76
N ASN A 598 -14.84 -7.18 9.99
CA ASN A 598 -14.28 -7.04 8.65
C ASN A 598 -12.79 -6.63 8.72
N CYS A 599 -11.92 -7.64 8.79
CA CYS A 599 -10.46 -7.50 8.76
C CYS A 599 -9.85 -7.82 7.38
N ALA A 600 -10.67 -7.81 6.31
CA ALA A 600 -10.33 -8.37 5.00
C ALA A 600 -9.41 -7.48 4.12
N GLY A 601 -8.62 -6.58 4.73
CA GLY A 601 -7.64 -5.74 4.02
C GLY A 601 -8.22 -4.99 2.81
N VAL A 602 -7.59 -5.14 1.64
CA VAL A 602 -8.07 -4.56 0.36
C VAL A 602 -9.42 -5.12 -0.11
N TRP A 603 -9.84 -6.31 0.34
CA TRP A 603 -11.16 -6.88 0.04
C TRP A 603 -12.27 -6.35 0.98
N ALA A 604 -11.95 -5.54 1.99
CA ALA A 604 -12.93 -5.12 3.00
C ALA A 604 -14.12 -4.32 2.43
N ASN A 605 -13.94 -3.57 1.33
CA ASN A 605 -15.05 -2.93 0.62
C ASN A 605 -15.99 -3.94 -0.04
N LYS A 606 -15.45 -5.01 -0.64
CA LYS A 606 -16.27 -6.11 -1.20
C LYS A 606 -17.05 -6.85 -0.13
N LEU A 607 -16.45 -7.09 1.05
CA LEU A 607 -17.13 -7.70 2.19
C LEU A 607 -18.20 -6.77 2.80
N GLY A 608 -17.93 -5.46 2.89
CA GLY A 608 -18.92 -4.46 3.33
C GLY A 608 -20.16 -4.44 2.44
N ARG A 609 -19.99 -4.54 1.11
CA ARG A 609 -21.12 -4.64 0.16
C ARG A 609 -22.03 -5.84 0.40
N MET A 610 -21.52 -6.97 0.91
CA MET A 610 -22.37 -8.13 1.28
C MET A 610 -23.37 -7.77 2.40
N ALA A 611 -22.95 -6.95 3.37
CA ALA A 611 -23.80 -6.45 4.46
C ALA A 611 -24.55 -5.14 4.12
N ARG A 612 -24.34 -4.56 2.92
CA ARG A 612 -24.77 -3.19 2.55
C ARG A 612 -24.24 -2.14 3.54
N VAL A 613 -22.93 -2.18 3.76
CA VAL A 613 -22.10 -1.25 4.55
C VAL A 613 -21.05 -0.62 3.63
N ASN A 614 -20.88 0.70 3.70
CA ASN A 614 -19.95 1.42 2.82
C ASN A 614 -18.58 1.59 3.48
N VAL A 615 -17.51 1.16 2.80
CA VAL A 615 -16.14 1.14 3.35
C VAL A 615 -15.22 2.00 2.47
N PRO A 616 -14.92 3.26 2.86
CA PRO A 616 -14.17 4.21 2.04
C PRO A 616 -12.66 3.96 2.07
N LEU A 617 -12.23 2.93 1.35
CA LEU A 617 -10.82 2.67 1.05
C LEU A 617 -10.61 2.37 -0.43
N ILE A 618 -9.38 2.52 -0.89
CA ILE A 618 -8.93 2.16 -2.24
C ILE A 618 -7.66 1.30 -2.14
N ALA A 619 -7.42 0.41 -3.10
CA ALA A 619 -6.18 -0.33 -3.19
C ALA A 619 -5.17 0.41 -4.08
N MET A 620 -3.91 0.46 -3.63
CA MET A 620 -2.78 0.97 -4.42
C MET A 620 -1.64 -0.05 -4.38
N HIS A 621 -0.76 0.00 -5.37
CA HIS A 621 0.53 -0.67 -5.30
C HIS A 621 1.41 0.07 -4.28
N HIS A 622 2.11 -0.66 -3.42
CA HIS A 622 3.22 -0.15 -2.62
C HIS A 622 4.42 -1.10 -2.75
N ALA A 623 5.64 -0.57 -2.70
CA ALA A 623 6.83 -1.32 -3.09
C ALA A 623 8.09 -1.02 -2.28
N TYR A 624 8.98 -2.01 -2.26
CA TYR A 624 10.38 -1.88 -1.88
C TYR A 624 11.27 -2.84 -2.68
N VAL A 625 12.56 -2.55 -2.73
CA VAL A 625 13.60 -3.40 -3.31
C VAL A 625 14.52 -3.91 -2.20
N VAL A 626 14.92 -5.18 -2.30
CA VAL A 626 15.91 -5.79 -1.38
C VAL A 626 17.25 -5.84 -2.08
N THR A 627 18.29 -5.34 -1.44
CA THR A 627 19.65 -5.30 -1.99
C THR A 627 20.36 -6.67 -1.95
N GLU A 628 21.45 -6.80 -2.69
CA GLU A 628 22.52 -7.78 -2.38
C GLU A 628 23.27 -7.33 -1.10
N ARG A 629 24.26 -8.11 -0.65
CA ARG A 629 24.97 -7.85 0.61
C ARG A 629 25.71 -6.52 0.59
N ILE A 630 25.62 -5.77 1.69
CA ILE A 630 26.41 -4.58 2.00
C ILE A 630 27.34 -4.92 3.18
N GLU A 631 28.60 -4.53 3.09
CA GLU A 631 29.58 -4.73 4.17
C GLU A 631 29.50 -3.60 5.19
N GLY A 632 29.51 -3.94 6.49
CA GLY A 632 29.43 -2.97 7.59
C GLY A 632 28.01 -2.45 7.90
N ILE A 633 26.96 -2.94 7.22
CA ILE A 633 25.57 -2.52 7.46
C ILE A 633 24.90 -3.22 8.66
N GLN A 634 25.56 -4.24 9.21
CA GLN A 634 25.02 -5.07 10.29
C GLN A 634 24.76 -4.24 11.56
N ASN A 635 23.68 -4.57 12.27
CA ASN A 635 23.23 -3.91 13.52
C ASN A 635 22.85 -2.42 13.43
N MET A 636 22.91 -1.80 12.25
CA MET A 636 22.51 -0.40 12.05
C MET A 636 21.00 -0.18 12.30
N PRO A 637 20.57 1.00 12.78
CA PRO A 637 19.16 1.34 12.90
C PRO A 637 18.39 1.30 11.58
N ASN A 638 17.07 1.11 11.65
CA ASN A 638 16.21 1.32 10.48
C ASN A 638 16.10 2.83 10.20
N VAL A 639 16.18 3.25 8.95
CA VAL A 639 16.14 4.68 8.57
C VAL A 639 14.78 5.05 7.99
N ARG A 640 14.29 6.24 8.33
CA ARG A 640 13.24 6.93 7.57
C ARG A 640 13.68 8.35 7.26
N ASP A 641 13.95 8.60 5.99
CA ASP A 641 14.10 9.95 5.46
C ASP A 641 12.74 10.41 4.92
N HIS A 642 12.14 11.35 5.64
CA HIS A 642 10.85 11.92 5.28
C HIS A 642 10.99 12.97 4.16
N ASP A 643 12.14 13.62 4.05
CA ASP A 643 12.38 14.66 3.05
C ASP A 643 12.68 14.07 1.67
N ALA A 644 13.29 12.88 1.64
CA ALA A 644 13.52 12.08 0.44
C ALA A 644 12.48 10.95 0.22
N SER A 645 11.33 10.99 0.90
CA SER A 645 10.20 10.05 0.78
C SER A 645 10.52 8.54 0.95
N VAL A 646 11.62 8.19 1.61
CA VAL A 646 12.23 6.84 1.58
C VAL A 646 12.46 6.25 2.98
N TYR A 647 12.33 4.92 3.10
CA TYR A 647 12.69 4.15 4.27
C TYR A 647 13.69 3.03 3.92
N LEU A 648 14.64 2.79 4.83
CA LEU A 648 15.67 1.75 4.73
C LEU A 648 15.51 0.80 5.93
N ARG A 649 14.98 -0.41 5.71
CA ARG A 649 14.86 -1.46 6.73
C ARG A 649 16.06 -2.39 6.65
N LEU A 650 16.73 -2.64 7.77
CA LEU A 650 17.81 -3.62 7.82
C LEU A 650 17.23 -5.05 7.73
N GLN A 651 17.87 -5.90 6.93
CA GLN A 651 17.56 -7.32 6.81
C GLN A 651 18.84 -8.15 6.81
N GLY A 652 19.46 -8.28 7.98
CA GLY A 652 20.72 -9.00 8.17
C GLY A 652 21.92 -8.23 7.62
N ASP A 653 22.36 -8.61 6.43
CA ASP A 653 23.47 -7.99 5.68
C ASP A 653 23.01 -7.23 4.42
N ALA A 654 21.69 -7.04 4.24
CA ALA A 654 21.09 -6.31 3.13
C ALA A 654 20.09 -5.24 3.63
N LEU A 655 19.76 -4.27 2.78
CA LEU A 655 18.70 -3.30 3.02
C LEU A 655 17.44 -3.63 2.21
N SER A 656 16.28 -3.38 2.79
CA SER A 656 15.02 -3.20 2.05
C SER A 656 14.75 -1.70 1.93
N VAL A 657 14.83 -1.18 0.71
CA VAL A 657 14.67 0.24 0.35
C VAL A 657 13.27 0.42 -0.26
N GLY A 658 12.41 1.24 0.36
CA GLY A 658 11.05 1.51 -0.14
C GLY A 658 10.63 2.94 0.12
N GLY A 659 9.54 3.41 -0.50
CA GLY A 659 9.14 4.82 -0.40
C GLY A 659 7.68 5.06 -0.78
N TYR A 660 7.27 6.33 -0.73
CA TYR A 660 5.89 6.76 -1.03
C TYR A 660 5.90 7.77 -2.17
N GLU A 661 5.64 7.30 -3.39
CA GLU A 661 5.64 8.13 -4.60
C GLU A 661 4.50 9.15 -4.64
N ALA A 662 4.75 10.28 -5.31
CA ALA A 662 3.71 11.26 -5.60
C ALA A 662 2.62 10.72 -6.56
N ASN A 663 2.92 9.68 -7.35
CA ASN A 663 2.08 9.12 -8.40
C ASN A 663 1.90 7.58 -8.24
N PRO A 664 1.17 7.11 -7.21
CA PRO A 664 0.94 5.68 -6.99
C PRO A 664 0.08 5.04 -8.08
N ILE A 665 0.27 3.74 -8.28
CA ILE A 665 -0.55 2.93 -9.19
C ILE A 665 -1.78 2.41 -8.43
N PHE A 666 -2.97 2.83 -8.84
CA PHE A 666 -4.23 2.32 -8.28
C PHE A 666 -4.53 0.90 -8.77
N TRP A 667 -5.06 0.06 -7.89
CA TRP A 667 -5.61 -1.26 -8.24
C TRP A 667 -7.14 -1.22 -8.14
N ASP A 668 -7.78 -0.68 -9.20
CA ASP A 668 -9.23 -0.44 -9.21
C ASP A 668 -10.09 -1.73 -9.21
N GLU A 669 -9.59 -2.84 -9.77
CA GLU A 669 -10.27 -4.16 -9.77
C GLU A 669 -9.54 -5.20 -8.91
N VAL A 670 -9.87 -5.23 -7.62
CA VAL A 670 -9.34 -6.19 -6.63
C VAL A 670 -9.86 -7.61 -6.89
N SER A 671 -8.99 -8.50 -7.37
CA SER A 671 -9.32 -9.91 -7.70
C SER A 671 -9.48 -10.80 -6.46
N ASP A 672 -10.39 -11.79 -6.52
CA ASP A 672 -10.57 -12.81 -5.49
C ASP A 672 -9.48 -13.89 -5.48
N GLU A 673 -8.82 -14.11 -6.62
CA GLU A 673 -7.83 -15.18 -6.81
C GLU A 673 -6.42 -14.76 -6.35
N PHE A 674 -6.24 -13.49 -5.98
CA PHE A 674 -4.95 -12.97 -5.52
C PHE A 674 -4.68 -13.39 -4.06
N ALA A 675 -3.83 -14.39 -3.88
CA ALA A 675 -3.30 -14.85 -2.60
C ALA A 675 -1.79 -15.13 -2.74
N PHE A 676 -0.98 -14.66 -1.78
CA PHE A 676 0.50 -14.70 -1.84
C PHE A 676 1.12 -14.11 -3.12
N GLY A 677 0.37 -13.24 -3.82
CA GLY A 677 0.79 -12.59 -5.05
C GLY A 677 1.65 -11.35 -4.79
N LEU A 678 2.43 -10.98 -5.81
CA LEU A 678 3.11 -9.69 -5.96
C LEU A 678 2.94 -9.23 -7.42
N PHE A 679 2.97 -7.93 -7.64
CA PHE A 679 3.01 -7.33 -8.98
C PHE A 679 4.46 -7.24 -9.48
N ASP A 680 4.65 -7.11 -10.80
CA ASP A 680 5.91 -6.62 -11.34
C ASP A 680 6.16 -5.18 -10.84
N LEU A 681 7.40 -4.85 -10.48
CA LEU A 681 7.75 -3.49 -10.06
C LEU A 681 7.81 -2.55 -11.26
N ASN A 682 7.07 -1.44 -11.21
CA ASN A 682 7.20 -0.36 -12.19
C ASN A 682 8.35 0.58 -11.80
N TRP A 683 9.49 0.44 -12.49
CA TRP A 683 10.68 1.26 -12.26
C TRP A 683 10.47 2.74 -12.61
N ASP A 684 9.65 3.07 -13.61
CA ASP A 684 9.37 4.46 -14.00
C ASP A 684 8.70 5.25 -12.85
N VAL A 685 8.00 4.54 -11.96
CA VAL A 685 7.42 5.09 -10.74
C VAL A 685 8.41 4.99 -9.57
N PHE A 686 9.02 3.82 -9.37
CA PHE A 686 9.83 3.54 -8.18
C PHE A 686 11.18 4.28 -8.13
N ILE A 687 11.75 4.66 -9.28
CA ILE A 687 13.11 5.24 -9.37
C ILE A 687 13.28 6.53 -8.54
N GLN A 688 12.20 7.28 -8.28
CA GLN A 688 12.25 8.51 -7.47
C GLN A 688 12.77 8.29 -6.03
N HIS A 689 12.63 7.07 -5.50
CA HIS A 689 13.11 6.69 -4.16
C HIS A 689 14.61 6.32 -4.14
N ILE A 690 15.18 5.99 -5.30
CA ILE A 690 16.55 5.48 -5.41
C ILE A 690 17.58 6.61 -5.26
N GLU A 691 17.36 7.79 -5.83
CA GLU A 691 18.26 8.94 -5.68
C GLU A 691 18.38 9.35 -4.20
N GLY A 692 17.26 9.39 -3.48
CA GLY A 692 17.21 9.63 -2.03
C GLY A 692 17.92 8.56 -1.21
N ALA A 693 17.70 7.27 -1.55
CA ALA A 693 18.37 6.16 -0.90
C ALA A 693 19.90 6.19 -1.10
N ILE A 694 20.35 6.45 -2.33
CA ILE A 694 21.78 6.56 -2.68
C ILE A 694 22.39 7.75 -1.95
N ASN A 695 21.76 8.92 -1.93
CA ASN A 695 22.26 10.05 -1.14
C ASN A 695 22.44 9.63 0.33
N ARG A 696 21.44 8.98 0.94
CA ARG A 696 21.52 8.59 2.35
C ARG A 696 22.57 7.53 2.67
N VAL A 697 22.78 6.54 1.80
CA VAL A 697 23.74 5.45 2.02
C VAL A 697 24.51 5.22 0.71
N PRO A 698 25.59 5.98 0.43
CA PRO A 698 26.23 6.05 -0.89
C PRO A 698 26.70 4.73 -1.50
N VAL A 699 26.99 3.70 -0.70
CA VAL A 699 27.31 2.35 -1.21
C VAL A 699 26.13 1.73 -2.00
N LEU A 700 24.89 2.21 -1.80
CA LEU A 700 23.73 1.82 -2.61
C LEU A 700 23.85 2.20 -4.08
N GLU A 701 24.67 3.18 -4.47
CA GLU A 701 24.99 3.46 -5.88
C GLU A 701 25.48 2.19 -6.60
N LYS A 702 26.24 1.36 -5.87
CA LYS A 702 27.00 0.21 -6.39
C LYS A 702 26.46 -1.13 -5.91
N THR A 703 25.35 -1.12 -5.16
CA THR A 703 24.79 -2.33 -4.55
C THR A 703 23.70 -2.91 -5.45
N GLY A 704 23.97 -4.06 -6.04
CA GLY A 704 23.00 -4.78 -6.88
C GLY A 704 21.69 -5.09 -6.16
N ILE A 705 20.60 -5.25 -6.92
CA ILE A 705 19.27 -5.56 -6.37
C ILE A 705 19.00 -7.07 -6.43
N LYS A 706 18.68 -7.64 -5.26
CA LYS A 706 18.47 -9.09 -5.03
C LYS A 706 17.05 -9.53 -5.40
N SER A 707 16.05 -8.72 -5.08
CA SER A 707 14.64 -8.97 -5.39
C SER A 707 13.78 -7.71 -5.24
N THR A 708 12.74 -7.60 -6.07
CA THR A 708 11.69 -6.58 -5.95
C THR A 708 10.50 -7.13 -5.15
N VAL A 709 9.85 -6.28 -4.36
CA VAL A 709 8.56 -6.56 -3.70
C VAL A 709 7.62 -5.41 -4.03
N CYS A 710 6.53 -5.72 -4.75
CA CYS A 710 5.47 -4.76 -5.07
C CYS A 710 4.14 -5.46 -4.80
N GLY A 711 3.30 -4.93 -3.93
CA GLY A 711 2.07 -5.57 -3.49
C GLY A 711 0.93 -4.59 -3.29
N PRO A 712 -0.33 -5.08 -3.17
CA PRO A 712 -1.48 -4.23 -2.93
C PRO A 712 -1.56 -3.85 -1.45
N GLU A 713 -1.79 -2.57 -1.16
CA GLU A 713 -2.09 -2.07 0.18
C GLU A 713 -3.35 -1.18 0.17
N SER A 714 -4.06 -1.14 1.29
CA SER A 714 -5.35 -0.44 1.43
C SER A 714 -5.19 0.96 2.02
N PHE A 715 -5.57 1.99 1.28
CA PHE A 715 -5.43 3.40 1.65
C PHE A 715 -6.76 4.13 1.86
N THR A 716 -6.78 5.08 2.79
CA THR A 716 -7.96 5.83 3.24
C THR A 716 -7.82 7.34 3.01
N ALA A 717 -8.96 8.04 2.97
CA ALA A 717 -9.08 9.45 2.62
C ALA A 717 -8.47 10.45 3.65
N ASP A 718 -7.79 9.96 4.68
CA ASP A 718 -7.10 10.74 5.72
C ASP A 718 -5.85 10.03 6.29
N HIS A 719 -5.39 8.95 5.64
CA HIS A 719 -4.29 8.09 6.11
C HIS A 719 -4.49 7.45 7.51
N LYS A 720 -5.72 7.43 8.07
CA LYS A 720 -6.05 6.70 9.30
C LYS A 720 -6.93 5.47 9.02
N PRO A 721 -6.77 4.35 9.77
CA PRO A 721 -7.60 3.16 9.61
C PRO A 721 -9.11 3.37 9.73
N LEU A 722 -9.89 2.38 9.28
CA LEU A 722 -11.34 2.29 9.43
C LEU A 722 -11.66 1.25 10.51
N MET A 723 -12.18 1.71 11.65
CA MET A 723 -12.50 0.90 12.83
C MET A 723 -13.89 1.20 13.38
N GLY A 724 -14.43 0.28 14.18
CA GLY A 724 -15.68 0.46 14.94
C GLY A 724 -16.93 -0.16 14.30
N GLU A 725 -18.07 -0.07 15.00
CA GLU A 725 -19.37 -0.58 14.53
C GLU A 725 -19.93 0.31 13.40
N ALA A 726 -20.32 -0.30 12.28
CA ALA A 726 -20.88 0.38 11.12
C ALA A 726 -22.28 0.96 11.41
N PRO A 727 -22.53 2.26 11.16
CA PRO A 727 -23.86 2.89 11.31
C PRO A 727 -25.01 2.19 10.59
N GLU A 728 -24.70 1.45 9.53
CA GLU A 728 -25.65 0.82 8.64
C GLU A 728 -26.20 -0.53 9.14
N VAL A 729 -25.45 -1.28 9.97
CA VAL A 729 -25.80 -2.62 10.46
C VAL A 729 -25.20 -2.88 11.85
N ARG A 730 -26.05 -3.11 12.86
CA ARG A 730 -25.61 -3.44 14.23
C ARG A 730 -24.85 -4.76 14.26
N GLY A 731 -23.74 -4.80 14.99
CA GLY A 731 -22.85 -5.96 15.08
C GLY A 731 -21.89 -6.15 13.90
N PHE A 732 -21.86 -5.26 12.90
CA PHE A 732 -20.87 -5.30 11.82
C PHE A 732 -19.73 -4.30 12.12
N PHE A 733 -18.56 -4.80 12.49
CA PHE A 733 -17.39 -4.00 12.85
C PHE A 733 -16.38 -3.93 11.70
N LEU A 734 -15.71 -2.79 11.55
CA LEU A 734 -14.59 -2.61 10.63
C LEU A 734 -13.24 -2.74 11.35
N GLY A 735 -12.24 -3.23 10.60
CA GLY A 735 -10.84 -3.29 10.98
C GLY A 735 -9.94 -3.32 9.74
N CYS A 736 -9.96 -2.25 8.94
CA CYS A 736 -9.35 -2.22 7.61
C CYS A 736 -8.78 -0.85 7.23
N GLY A 737 -8.19 -0.71 6.03
CA GLY A 737 -7.66 0.58 5.54
C GLY A 737 -6.39 1.04 6.26
N PHE A 738 -5.43 0.14 6.52
CA PHE A 738 -4.31 0.42 7.43
C PHE A 738 -3.13 1.22 6.84
N ASN A 739 -3.20 1.68 5.59
CA ASN A 739 -2.20 2.56 4.97
C ASN A 739 -0.74 2.05 5.12
N SER A 740 -0.53 0.76 4.85
CA SER A 740 0.74 0.01 5.09
C SER A 740 1.26 -0.04 6.55
N ALA A 741 0.56 0.56 7.52
CA ALA A 741 0.90 0.50 8.94
C ALA A 741 0.29 -0.71 9.68
N GLY A 742 -0.15 -1.75 8.96
CA GLY A 742 -0.92 -2.88 9.50
C GLY A 742 -0.23 -3.66 10.62
N MET A 743 1.06 -3.97 10.48
CA MET A 743 1.85 -4.60 11.56
C MET A 743 2.13 -3.61 12.71
N MET A 744 2.41 -2.36 12.36
CA MET A 744 2.88 -1.31 13.26
C MET A 744 1.79 -0.91 14.29
N LEU A 745 0.57 -0.68 13.82
CA LEU A 745 -0.60 -0.36 14.66
C LEU A 745 -1.37 -1.61 15.12
N GLY A 746 -1.02 -2.79 14.63
CA GLY A 746 -1.85 -4.00 14.72
C GLY A 746 -2.22 -4.43 16.14
N GLY A 747 -1.27 -4.40 17.09
CA GLY A 747 -1.53 -4.80 18.48
C GLY A 747 -2.40 -3.79 19.21
N GLY A 748 -2.02 -2.50 19.20
CA GLY A 748 -2.83 -1.42 19.75
C GLY A 748 -4.26 -1.41 19.19
N CYS A 749 -4.41 -1.40 17.86
CA CYS A 749 -5.73 -1.39 17.22
C CYS A 749 -6.51 -2.69 17.46
N GLY A 750 -5.85 -3.84 17.53
CA GLY A 750 -6.48 -5.13 17.86
C GLY A 750 -7.04 -5.14 19.28
N LYS A 751 -6.30 -4.60 20.26
CA LYS A 751 -6.77 -4.42 21.65
C LYS A 751 -8.00 -3.50 21.69
N GLU A 752 -7.92 -2.32 21.08
CA GLU A 752 -9.01 -1.35 21.15
C GLU A 752 -10.26 -1.84 20.39
N LEU A 753 -10.10 -2.59 19.29
CA LEU A 753 -11.23 -3.22 18.57
C LEU A 753 -11.86 -4.36 19.38
N ALA A 754 -11.06 -5.21 20.04
CA ALA A 754 -11.57 -6.23 20.95
C ALA A 754 -12.36 -5.61 22.13
N HIS A 755 -11.83 -4.55 22.74
CA HIS A 755 -12.52 -3.78 23.77
C HIS A 755 -13.82 -3.14 23.22
N TRP A 756 -13.83 -2.68 21.97
CA TRP A 756 -15.02 -2.16 21.29
C TRP A 756 -16.12 -3.20 21.12
N ILE A 757 -15.75 -4.41 20.70
CA ILE A 757 -16.69 -5.53 20.51
C ILE A 757 -17.29 -5.97 21.85
N ILE A 758 -16.47 -6.11 22.91
CA ILE A 758 -16.90 -6.63 24.21
C ILE A 758 -17.67 -5.57 25.03
N HIS A 759 -17.26 -4.29 24.99
CA HIS A 759 -17.80 -3.23 25.86
C HIS A 759 -18.60 -2.14 25.11
N GLY A 760 -18.80 -2.30 23.80
CA GLY A 760 -19.51 -1.37 22.92
C GLY A 760 -18.75 -0.08 22.60
N ARG A 761 -17.48 0.04 23.02
CA ARG A 761 -16.61 1.22 22.81
C ARG A 761 -15.13 0.88 23.07
N PRO A 762 -14.16 1.60 22.50
CA PRO A 762 -12.73 1.46 22.84
C PRO A 762 -12.42 1.90 24.29
N GLU A 763 -11.20 1.65 24.76
CA GLU A 763 -10.69 2.26 26.00
C GLU A 763 -10.14 3.68 25.74
N LYS A 764 -9.52 3.89 24.58
CA LYS A 764 -8.93 5.17 24.12
C LYS A 764 -9.90 6.01 23.28
N ASP A 765 -9.61 7.28 23.07
CA ASP A 765 -10.39 8.12 22.14
C ASP A 765 -10.02 7.81 20.68
N MET A 766 -10.63 6.74 20.16
CA MET A 766 -10.42 6.26 18.79
C MET A 766 -11.27 7.03 17.76
N TYR A 767 -11.81 8.22 18.04
CA TYR A 767 -12.65 8.96 17.08
C TYR A 767 -11.95 9.21 15.73
N GLY A 768 -10.64 9.46 15.72
CA GLY A 768 -9.84 9.58 14.48
C GLY A 768 -9.68 8.29 13.67
N TYR A 769 -10.08 7.14 14.23
CA TYR A 769 -10.08 5.81 13.61
C TYR A 769 -11.50 5.29 13.34
N ASP A 770 -12.50 5.89 13.98
CA ASP A 770 -13.91 5.55 13.85
C ASP A 770 -14.39 5.79 12.41
N ILE A 771 -15.13 4.83 11.83
CA ILE A 771 -15.80 5.01 10.54
C ILE A 771 -16.76 6.22 10.54
N ARG A 772 -17.31 6.56 11.71
CA ARG A 772 -18.30 7.65 11.92
C ARG A 772 -17.70 9.05 11.87
N ARG A 773 -16.38 9.20 11.71
CA ARG A 773 -15.74 10.49 11.41
C ARG A 773 -16.06 10.99 10.00
N PHE A 774 -16.35 10.07 9.07
CA PHE A 774 -16.75 10.42 7.70
C PHE A 774 -18.25 10.56 7.57
N HIS A 775 -18.71 11.66 6.96
CA HIS A 775 -20.12 11.86 6.67
C HIS A 775 -20.66 10.82 5.68
N ARG A 776 -21.87 10.30 5.93
CA ARG A 776 -22.56 9.28 5.10
C ARG A 776 -22.61 9.55 3.59
N SER A 777 -22.54 10.81 3.15
CA SER A 777 -22.52 11.17 1.72
C SER A 777 -21.15 11.03 1.05
N LEU A 778 -20.09 10.74 1.80
CA LEU A 778 -18.72 10.62 1.32
C LEU A 778 -18.21 9.17 1.31
N THR A 779 -18.80 8.29 2.13
CA THR A 779 -18.33 6.90 2.32
C THR A 779 -18.50 5.98 1.10
N ASP A 780 -19.31 6.40 0.12
CA ASP A 780 -19.51 5.74 -1.19
C ASP A 780 -19.01 6.62 -2.36
N HIS A 781 -18.47 7.81 -2.08
CA HIS A 781 -18.18 8.80 -3.11
C HIS A 781 -16.81 8.55 -3.77
N ASN A 782 -16.73 7.51 -4.63
CA ASN A 782 -15.50 7.03 -5.28
C ASN A 782 -14.51 8.12 -5.75
N ARG A 783 -14.99 9.22 -6.37
CA ARG A 783 -14.13 10.36 -6.75
C ARG A 783 -13.39 10.96 -5.55
N TRP A 784 -14.10 11.30 -4.47
CA TRP A 784 -13.53 11.88 -3.25
C TRP A 784 -12.60 10.88 -2.56
N ILE A 785 -12.98 9.60 -2.49
CA ILE A 785 -12.15 8.53 -1.93
C ILE A 785 -10.83 8.43 -2.70
N LYS A 786 -10.86 8.39 -4.04
CA LYS A 786 -9.67 8.30 -4.89
C LYS A 786 -8.77 9.53 -4.80
N GLU A 787 -9.35 10.73 -4.91
CA GLU A 787 -8.63 12.02 -4.79
C GLU A 787 -7.97 12.20 -3.41
N ARG A 788 -8.72 11.97 -2.32
CA ARG A 788 -8.22 12.18 -0.96
C ARG A 788 -7.24 11.10 -0.50
N SER A 789 -7.45 9.83 -0.87
CA SER A 789 -6.47 8.77 -0.57
C SER A 789 -5.17 8.99 -1.35
N HIS A 790 -5.24 9.53 -2.57
CA HIS A 790 -4.04 9.90 -3.36
C HIS A 790 -3.23 11.01 -2.70
N GLU A 791 -3.87 12.15 -2.37
CA GLU A 791 -3.19 13.23 -1.65
C GLU A 791 -2.62 12.73 -0.31
N SER A 792 -3.36 11.88 0.41
CA SER A 792 -2.91 11.33 1.70
C SER A 792 -1.74 10.36 1.57
N TYR A 793 -1.64 9.59 0.47
CA TYR A 793 -0.47 8.76 0.15
C TYR A 793 0.74 9.63 -0.18
N ALA A 794 0.58 10.60 -1.09
CA ALA A 794 1.65 11.49 -1.54
C ALA A 794 2.15 12.43 -0.42
N LYS A 795 1.27 12.88 0.48
CA LYS A 795 1.65 13.67 1.67
C LYS A 795 2.18 12.84 2.85
N ASN A 796 2.20 11.50 2.79
CA ASN A 796 2.50 10.64 3.96
C ASN A 796 3.81 11.01 4.69
N TYR A 797 4.86 11.39 3.95
CA TYR A 797 6.15 11.82 4.52
C TYR A 797 6.37 13.35 4.49
N SER A 798 5.36 14.17 4.17
CA SER A 798 5.47 15.65 4.28
C SER A 798 5.75 16.10 5.72
N VAL A 799 6.20 17.35 5.89
CA VAL A 799 6.21 18.01 7.22
C VAL A 799 4.76 18.34 7.60
N VAL A 800 4.33 17.97 8.80
CA VAL A 800 2.97 18.23 9.28
C VAL A 800 2.94 19.55 10.05
N PHE A 801 2.71 20.64 9.30
CA PHE A 801 2.55 21.97 9.89
C PHE A 801 1.21 22.12 10.63
N PRO A 802 1.16 22.95 11.69
CA PRO A 802 -0.10 23.44 12.23
C PRO A 802 -0.98 24.00 11.11
N TYR A 803 -2.24 23.59 11.08
CA TYR A 803 -3.23 24.03 10.10
C TYR A 803 -2.93 23.68 8.62
N ASP A 804 -2.11 22.65 8.31
CA ASP A 804 -2.09 22.11 6.93
C ASP A 804 -3.49 21.66 6.49
N GLU A 805 -3.88 22.00 5.27
CA GLU A 805 -5.19 21.67 4.70
C GLU A 805 -5.07 20.70 3.51
N PRO A 806 -6.03 19.78 3.36
CA PRO A 806 -6.14 18.96 2.14
C PRO A 806 -6.66 19.80 0.97
N LEU A 807 -6.06 19.64 -0.20
CA LEU A 807 -6.43 20.31 -1.44
C LEU A 807 -7.27 19.44 -2.39
N ALA A 808 -7.11 18.12 -2.33
CA ALA A 808 -7.89 17.18 -3.12
C ALA A 808 -9.29 16.98 -2.52
N GLY A 809 -10.30 16.63 -3.34
CA GLY A 809 -11.66 16.38 -2.85
C GLY A 809 -12.35 17.57 -2.13
N ARG A 810 -11.95 18.81 -2.43
CA ARG A 810 -12.61 20.03 -1.92
C ARG A 810 -13.98 20.25 -2.58
N ASN A 811 -14.83 21.07 -1.97
CA ASN A 811 -16.15 21.51 -2.47
C ASN A 811 -17.20 20.40 -2.73
N MET A 812 -16.99 19.19 -2.20
CA MET A 812 -17.92 18.04 -2.32
C MET A 812 -19.20 18.19 -1.48
N ARG A 813 -19.11 18.90 -0.35
CA ARG A 813 -20.26 19.45 0.40
C ARG A 813 -20.06 20.96 0.46
N LYS A 814 -21.15 21.71 0.30
CA LYS A 814 -21.15 23.18 0.24
C LYS A 814 -22.36 23.67 1.01
N ASP A 815 -22.15 24.62 1.91
CA ASP A 815 -23.22 25.23 2.69
C ASP A 815 -23.97 26.31 1.87
N PRO A 816 -25.07 26.88 2.39
CA PRO A 816 -25.88 27.86 1.64
C PRO A 816 -25.18 29.19 1.34
N LEU A 817 -24.14 29.57 2.08
CA LEU A 817 -23.37 30.80 1.87
C LEU A 817 -22.11 30.58 1.02
N HIS A 818 -21.82 29.34 0.62
CA HIS A 818 -20.76 29.01 -0.32
C HIS A 818 -21.12 29.48 -1.73
N GLN A 819 -20.82 30.76 -2.02
CA GLN A 819 -20.67 31.22 -3.38
C GLN A 819 -19.39 30.60 -3.95
N VAL A 820 -19.48 29.94 -5.11
CA VAL A 820 -18.31 29.40 -5.80
C VAL A 820 -17.59 30.56 -6.49
N LEU A 821 -16.75 31.25 -5.73
CA LEU A 821 -15.71 32.11 -6.29
C LEU A 821 -14.64 31.25 -6.95
N ASP A 822 -13.96 31.80 -7.97
CA ASP A 822 -12.64 31.30 -8.33
C ASP A 822 -11.74 31.30 -7.09
N TYR A 823 -10.87 30.29 -7.00
CA TYR A 823 -10.05 29.96 -5.85
C TYR A 823 -8.96 31.01 -5.52
N ASP A 824 -9.41 32.11 -4.91
CA ASP A 824 -8.65 33.19 -4.29
C ASP A 824 -9.22 33.42 -2.87
N TYR A 825 -8.36 33.45 -1.84
CA TYR A 825 -8.77 33.34 -0.43
C TYR A 825 -9.51 34.58 0.08
N TYR A 826 -9.24 35.76 -0.50
CA TYR A 826 -9.66 37.06 0.03
C TYR A 826 -10.63 37.84 -0.89
N GLY A 827 -11.53 37.10 -1.55
CA GLY A 827 -12.71 37.67 -2.24
C GLY A 827 -13.85 38.09 -1.29
N ALA A 828 -13.83 37.64 -0.03
CA ALA A 828 -14.64 38.25 1.02
C ALA A 828 -14.11 39.66 1.36
N TYR A 829 -14.97 40.52 1.91
CA TYR A 829 -14.66 41.90 2.32
C TYR A 829 -14.46 42.96 1.21
N GLY A 830 -14.77 42.63 -0.05
CA GLY A 830 -14.87 43.64 -1.13
C GLY A 830 -13.53 44.06 -1.77
N SER A 831 -12.47 43.30 -1.52
CA SER A 831 -11.16 43.44 -2.18
C SER A 831 -11.24 43.11 -3.68
N GLN A 832 -10.38 43.75 -4.48
CA GLN A 832 -10.26 43.48 -5.92
C GLN A 832 -9.47 42.18 -6.18
N LYS A 833 -9.94 41.34 -7.11
CA LYS A 833 -9.36 40.01 -7.43
C LYS A 833 -7.85 40.10 -7.73
N HIS A 834 -7.03 39.31 -7.03
CA HIS A 834 -5.57 39.41 -7.18
C HIS A 834 -5.05 38.66 -8.41
N THR A 835 -4.49 39.37 -9.38
CA THR A 835 -3.95 38.79 -10.64
C THR A 835 -2.64 38.01 -10.47
N ASN A 836 -1.98 38.07 -9.31
CA ASN A 836 -0.55 37.76 -9.17
C ASN A 836 -0.22 36.51 -8.32
N TYR A 837 -1.20 35.87 -7.67
CA TYR A 837 -0.99 34.64 -6.89
C TYR A 837 -2.08 33.59 -7.15
N LYS A 838 -1.86 32.38 -6.60
CA LYS A 838 -2.84 31.27 -6.51
C LYS A 838 -2.91 30.87 -5.04
N TYR A 839 -4.07 30.47 -4.51
CA TYR A 839 -4.26 30.14 -3.08
C TYR A 839 -3.22 29.15 -2.52
N ASN A 840 -2.68 28.22 -3.32
CA ASN A 840 -1.56 27.35 -2.90
C ASN A 840 -0.32 28.13 -2.41
N LYS A 841 -0.07 29.35 -2.91
CA LYS A 841 0.98 30.24 -2.40
C LYS A 841 0.66 30.82 -1.01
N LEU A 842 -0.62 30.99 -0.68
CA LEU A 842 -1.07 31.46 0.63
C LEU A 842 -0.99 30.34 1.68
N LEU A 843 -1.45 29.12 1.37
CA LEU A 843 -1.15 27.95 2.24
C LEU A 843 0.36 27.72 2.38
N GLY A 844 1.14 27.90 1.31
CA GLY A 844 2.61 27.86 1.38
C GLY A 844 3.23 28.89 2.34
N ALA A 845 2.52 29.96 2.69
CA ALA A 845 2.93 30.94 3.71
C ALA A 845 2.39 30.60 5.11
N GLU A 846 1.38 29.74 5.22
CA GLU A 846 0.87 29.17 6.48
C GLU A 846 1.73 28.00 6.99
N TYR A 847 2.56 27.40 6.14
CA TYR A 847 3.45 26.28 6.45
C TYR A 847 4.66 26.69 7.31
N THR A 848 4.38 26.99 8.58
CA THR A 848 5.36 27.38 9.60
C THR A 848 5.00 26.79 10.97
N PHE A 849 5.99 26.66 11.86
CA PHE A 849 5.79 26.34 13.28
C PHE A 849 5.72 27.59 14.18
N ASP A 850 5.91 28.77 13.59
CA ASP A 850 5.77 30.10 14.19
C ASP A 850 4.40 30.70 13.80
N PHE A 851 4.13 31.97 14.13
CA PHE A 851 2.92 32.66 13.66
C PHE A 851 2.96 32.90 12.14
N PRO A 852 1.92 32.53 11.39
CA PRO A 852 1.87 32.75 9.94
C PRO A 852 1.54 34.22 9.60
N PRO A 853 1.82 34.70 8.37
CA PRO A 853 1.60 36.10 7.99
C PRO A 853 0.15 36.60 8.13
N HIS A 854 -0.83 35.71 8.14
CA HIS A 854 -2.24 36.05 8.34
C HIS A 854 -2.67 36.12 9.82
N HIS A 855 -1.75 35.99 10.77
CA HIS A 855 -2.07 36.05 12.21
C HIS A 855 -2.70 37.38 12.64
N ASP A 856 -2.23 38.52 12.10
CA ASP A 856 -2.86 39.83 12.36
C ASP A 856 -4.28 39.94 11.76
N VAL A 857 -4.64 39.15 10.74
CA VAL A 857 -6.03 39.09 10.25
C VAL A 857 -6.93 38.44 11.30
N ILE A 858 -6.49 37.32 11.88
CA ILE A 858 -7.22 36.63 12.97
C ILE A 858 -7.38 37.54 14.18
N ARG A 859 -6.31 38.28 14.54
CA ARG A 859 -6.32 39.29 15.60
C ARG A 859 -7.34 40.41 15.31
N ASN A 860 -7.39 40.92 14.08
CA ASN A 860 -8.35 41.95 13.69
C ASN A 860 -9.80 41.42 13.73
N GLU A 861 -10.06 40.21 13.23
CA GLU A 861 -11.37 39.54 13.37
C GLU A 861 -11.79 39.39 14.84
N CYS A 862 -10.86 39.01 15.72
CA CYS A 862 -11.10 38.95 17.16
C CYS A 862 -11.43 40.33 17.75
N LEU A 863 -10.67 41.37 17.40
CA LEU A 863 -10.88 42.73 17.87
C LEU A 863 -12.21 43.32 17.35
N THR A 864 -12.62 43.03 16.12
CA THR A 864 -13.94 43.45 15.61
C THR A 864 -15.08 42.76 16.38
N CYS A 865 -14.95 41.47 16.70
CA CYS A 865 -15.93 40.75 17.53
C CYS A 865 -16.01 41.35 18.96
N ARG A 866 -14.88 41.70 19.57
CA ARG A 866 -14.84 42.29 20.93
C ARG A 866 -15.34 43.75 20.99
N ASN A 867 -15.09 44.57 19.96
CA ASN A 867 -15.35 46.01 20.01
C ASN A 867 -16.55 46.49 19.16
N ALA A 868 -17.01 45.71 18.18
CA ALA A 868 -18.04 46.09 17.23
C ALA A 868 -19.06 44.94 17.01
N VAL A 869 -19.00 44.27 15.86
CA VAL A 869 -19.82 43.08 15.55
C VAL A 869 -19.15 42.24 14.46
N ALA A 870 -19.07 40.92 14.68
CA ALA A 870 -18.54 39.94 13.74
C ALA A 870 -19.62 38.91 13.34
N VAL A 871 -19.58 38.47 12.08
CA VAL A 871 -20.46 37.42 11.53
C VAL A 871 -19.67 36.16 11.22
N PHE A 872 -20.07 35.04 11.81
CA PHE A 872 -19.44 33.73 11.63
C PHE A 872 -20.37 32.79 10.86
N ASN A 873 -19.87 32.14 9.80
CA ASN A 873 -20.61 31.04 9.15
C ASN A 873 -20.45 29.75 9.96
N MET A 874 -21.53 29.28 10.57
CA MET A 874 -21.59 28.05 11.36
C MET A 874 -22.46 26.97 10.69
N SER A 875 -22.78 27.15 9.40
CA SER A 875 -23.65 26.25 8.62
C SER A 875 -23.13 24.81 8.52
N TYR A 876 -21.87 24.54 8.88
CA TYR A 876 -21.32 23.18 8.96
C TYR A 876 -21.82 22.36 10.16
N PHE A 877 -22.51 22.96 11.14
CA PHE A 877 -23.08 22.25 12.29
C PHE A 877 -24.07 21.16 11.89
N GLY A 878 -24.12 20.08 12.69
CA GLY A 878 -25.22 19.10 12.66
C GLY A 878 -26.47 19.70 13.28
N LYS A 879 -27.62 19.53 12.61
CA LYS A 879 -28.88 20.20 12.95
C LYS A 879 -30.01 19.18 12.92
N PHE A 880 -30.31 18.59 14.08
CA PHE A 880 -31.22 17.44 14.18
C PHE A 880 -32.50 17.81 14.93
N TYR A 881 -33.59 17.11 14.65
CA TYR A 881 -34.80 17.14 15.50
C TYR A 881 -35.02 15.77 16.14
N LEU A 882 -35.31 15.75 17.44
CA LEU A 882 -35.78 14.57 18.18
C LEU A 882 -37.24 14.77 18.54
N VAL A 883 -38.13 13.97 17.97
CA VAL A 883 -39.59 14.15 18.06
C VAL A 883 -40.33 12.82 18.28
N GLY A 884 -41.60 12.88 18.67
CA GLY A 884 -42.49 11.73 18.84
C GLY A 884 -42.84 11.41 20.31
N PRO A 885 -43.69 10.39 20.55
CA PRO A 885 -44.29 10.16 21.87
C PRO A 885 -43.30 10.02 23.03
N ASP A 886 -42.18 9.32 22.81
CA ASP A 886 -41.15 9.12 23.85
C ASP A 886 -40.08 10.23 23.90
N ALA A 887 -40.15 11.26 23.05
CA ALA A 887 -39.04 12.21 22.88
C ALA A 887 -38.60 12.89 24.18
N LYS A 888 -39.53 13.11 25.12
CA LYS A 888 -39.19 13.57 26.48
C LYS A 888 -38.29 12.56 27.22
N ARG A 889 -38.70 11.30 27.28
CA ARG A 889 -37.99 10.21 27.97
C ARG A 889 -36.63 9.92 27.32
N ALA A 890 -36.57 10.03 25.99
CA ALA A 890 -35.31 9.94 25.24
C ALA A 890 -34.36 11.09 25.59
N ALA A 891 -34.84 12.34 25.63
CA ALA A 891 -34.04 13.49 25.99
C ALA A 891 -33.60 13.47 27.48
N ASP A 892 -34.48 13.07 28.40
CA ASP A 892 -34.17 12.84 29.82
C ASP A 892 -33.07 11.78 30.03
N TRP A 893 -32.91 10.85 29.08
CA TRP A 893 -31.92 9.77 29.11
C TRP A 893 -30.61 10.14 28.40
N LEU A 894 -30.68 10.92 27.31
CA LEU A 894 -29.53 11.32 26.51
C LEU A 894 -28.68 12.41 27.17
N PHE A 895 -29.31 13.34 27.89
CA PHE A 895 -28.70 14.62 28.25
C PHE A 895 -28.48 14.78 29.75
N THR A 896 -27.34 15.40 30.13
CA THR A 896 -26.97 15.62 31.54
C THR A 896 -27.72 16.75 32.23
N ALA A 897 -28.22 17.74 31.48
CA ALA A 897 -28.96 18.87 32.00
C ALA A 897 -30.48 18.66 31.89
N ASP A 898 -31.25 19.30 32.78
CA ASP A 898 -32.70 19.34 32.64
C ASP A 898 -33.11 20.20 31.44
N ILE A 899 -33.41 19.53 30.33
CA ILE A 899 -33.87 20.10 29.07
C ILE A 899 -35.39 20.35 29.02
N ASN A 900 -36.14 20.05 30.08
CA ASN A 900 -37.60 20.19 30.15
C ASN A 900 -38.07 21.61 30.52
N LYS A 901 -37.31 22.62 30.08
CA LYS A 901 -37.67 24.02 30.24
C LYS A 901 -38.86 24.37 29.32
N PRO A 902 -39.55 25.50 29.52
CA PRO A 902 -40.62 25.93 28.63
C PRO A 902 -40.17 26.02 27.16
N PRO A 903 -41.07 25.83 26.18
CA PRO A 903 -40.76 26.06 24.77
C PRO A 903 -40.14 27.44 24.51
N GLY A 904 -39.25 27.53 23.53
CA GLY A 904 -38.39 28.70 23.35
C GLY A 904 -37.16 28.73 24.26
N SER A 905 -37.00 27.79 25.20
CA SER A 905 -35.75 27.65 25.96
C SER A 905 -34.70 26.86 25.17
N THR A 906 -33.43 27.19 25.38
CA THR A 906 -32.27 26.42 24.90
C THR A 906 -31.30 26.15 26.04
N VAL A 907 -30.72 24.95 26.07
CA VAL A 907 -29.88 24.46 27.17
C VAL A 907 -28.60 23.85 26.58
N TYR A 908 -27.44 24.34 27.02
CA TYR A 908 -26.16 23.65 26.80
C TYR A 908 -26.09 22.42 27.70
N THR A 909 -25.69 21.28 27.15
CA THR A 909 -25.67 19.99 27.85
C THR A 909 -24.62 19.05 27.25
N CYS A 910 -24.26 18.00 27.98
CA CYS A 910 -23.48 16.90 27.47
C CYS A 910 -24.38 15.70 27.14
N MET A 911 -23.95 14.86 26.19
CA MET A 911 -24.32 13.44 26.13
C MET A 911 -23.19 12.61 26.73
N LEU A 912 -23.51 11.64 27.59
CA LEU A 912 -22.53 10.74 28.21
C LEU A 912 -22.77 9.29 27.83
N ASN A 913 -21.70 8.51 27.72
CA ASN A 913 -21.79 7.06 27.63
C ASN A 913 -21.94 6.39 29.01
N LYS A 914 -22.24 5.08 29.03
CA LYS A 914 -22.49 4.27 30.25
C LYS A 914 -21.27 4.14 31.22
N ARG A 915 -20.17 4.90 31.02
CA ARG A 915 -19.01 5.03 31.94
C ARG A 915 -18.85 6.46 32.49
N GLY A 916 -19.71 7.41 32.09
CA GLY A 916 -19.57 8.83 32.42
C GLY A 916 -18.62 9.61 31.51
N GLY A 917 -18.10 8.99 30.44
CA GLY A 917 -17.29 9.70 29.45
C GLY A 917 -18.18 10.48 28.47
N THR A 918 -17.77 11.71 28.12
CA THR A 918 -18.50 12.60 27.22
C THR A 918 -18.48 12.10 25.77
N GLU A 919 -19.66 11.95 25.18
CA GLU A 919 -19.84 11.61 23.77
C GLU A 919 -20.08 12.84 22.90
N SER A 920 -20.64 13.90 23.47
CA SER A 920 -20.87 15.19 22.82
C SER A 920 -21.08 16.31 23.83
N ASP A 921 -20.62 17.50 23.50
CA ASP A 921 -21.10 18.80 24.00
C ASP A 921 -22.01 19.43 22.93
N LEU A 922 -23.23 19.86 23.30
CA LEU A 922 -24.23 20.37 22.37
C LEU A 922 -25.25 21.31 23.01
N THR A 923 -26.02 22.01 22.18
CA THR A 923 -27.20 22.79 22.63
C THR A 923 -28.50 22.11 22.22
N VAL A 924 -29.41 21.97 23.18
CA VAL A 924 -30.74 21.37 23.00
C VAL A 924 -31.82 22.42 23.24
N SER A 925 -32.66 22.63 22.24
CA SER A 925 -33.71 23.64 22.19
C SER A 925 -35.09 22.99 22.32
N ARG A 926 -35.90 23.41 23.30
CA ARG A 926 -37.28 22.93 23.47
C ARG A 926 -38.20 23.61 22.46
N ILE A 927 -38.82 22.83 21.57
CA ILE A 927 -39.68 23.36 20.51
C ILE A 927 -41.16 22.98 20.70
N GLU A 928 -42.03 23.86 20.21
CA GLU A 928 -43.48 23.64 20.09
C GLU A 928 -43.83 23.01 18.73
N PRO A 929 -44.88 22.19 18.67
CA PRO A 929 -45.44 21.71 17.41
C PRO A 929 -46.15 22.86 16.68
N ARG A 930 -46.04 22.91 15.36
CA ARG A 930 -46.77 23.87 14.50
C ARG A 930 -47.82 23.15 13.64
N PRO A 931 -48.97 23.79 13.33
CA PRO A 931 -49.98 23.22 12.43
C PRO A 931 -49.50 23.02 10.98
N GLN A 932 -48.43 23.70 10.59
CA GLN A 932 -47.83 23.63 9.26
C GLN A 932 -46.37 23.15 9.40
N SER A 933 -46.05 22.02 8.77
CA SER A 933 -44.71 21.44 8.79
C SER A 933 -43.74 22.29 7.96
N SER A 934 -42.54 22.54 8.48
CA SER A 934 -41.48 23.29 7.81
C SER A 934 -40.10 22.81 8.24
N VAL A 935 -39.06 23.15 7.48
CA VAL A 935 -37.66 22.80 7.84
C VAL A 935 -37.23 23.42 9.19
N LEU A 936 -37.83 24.55 9.59
CA LEU A 936 -37.60 25.19 10.90
C LEU A 936 -38.42 24.59 12.05
N ALA A 937 -39.51 23.88 11.74
CA ALA A 937 -40.44 23.31 12.71
C ALA A 937 -41.18 22.16 12.00
N PRO A 938 -40.67 20.91 12.08
CA PRO A 938 -41.39 19.77 11.54
C PRO A 938 -42.70 19.55 12.31
N ALA A 939 -43.69 18.94 11.67
CA ALA A 939 -44.90 18.49 12.36
C ALA A 939 -44.58 17.29 13.27
N PHE A 940 -45.04 17.34 14.52
CA PHE A 940 -44.97 16.25 15.50
C PHE A 940 -46.05 16.43 16.57
N GLU A 941 -46.31 15.40 17.36
CA GLU A 941 -47.19 15.48 18.54
C GLU A 941 -46.40 15.44 19.86
N GLY A 942 -46.91 16.10 20.89
CA GLY A 942 -46.37 16.05 22.24
C GLY A 942 -45.04 16.79 22.43
N TYR A 943 -43.91 16.06 22.38
CA TYR A 943 -42.59 16.60 22.70
C TYR A 943 -41.67 16.61 21.47
N GLY A 944 -41.07 17.76 21.19
CA GLY A 944 -39.98 17.91 20.23
C GLY A 944 -38.80 18.69 20.81
N TYR A 945 -37.61 18.38 20.29
CA TYR A 945 -36.36 19.07 20.58
C TYR A 945 -35.57 19.32 19.31
N TYR A 946 -34.91 20.46 19.21
CA TYR A 946 -33.93 20.76 18.16
C TYR A 946 -32.52 20.75 18.75
N LEU A 947 -31.60 20.04 18.10
CA LEU A 947 -30.23 19.80 18.54
C LEU A 947 -29.28 20.49 17.55
N ALA A 948 -28.42 21.38 18.04
CA ALA A 948 -27.29 21.91 17.27
C ALA A 948 -25.98 21.34 17.82
N ILE A 949 -25.21 20.68 16.96
CA ILE A 949 -24.07 19.82 17.29
C ILE A 949 -22.86 20.20 16.43
N GLY A 950 -21.64 20.21 17.02
CA GLY A 950 -20.41 20.49 16.29
C GLY A 950 -20.21 19.60 15.07
N GLY A 951 -20.05 20.21 13.88
CA GLY A 951 -20.24 19.54 12.59
C GLY A 951 -19.41 18.28 12.33
N ALA A 952 -18.16 18.20 12.82
CA ALA A 952 -17.31 17.02 12.63
C ALA A 952 -17.82 15.80 13.43
N VAL A 953 -18.31 15.98 14.66
CA VAL A 953 -18.90 14.88 15.46
C VAL A 953 -20.37 14.63 15.15
N ALA A 954 -21.01 15.43 14.30
CA ALA A 954 -22.44 15.28 13.96
C ALA A 954 -22.80 13.85 13.51
N GLN A 955 -21.97 13.21 12.68
CA GLN A 955 -22.21 11.83 12.22
C GLN A 955 -22.03 10.78 13.32
N HIS A 956 -21.03 10.95 14.21
CA HIS A 956 -20.85 10.12 15.40
C HIS A 956 -22.03 10.27 16.37
N ASN A 957 -22.45 11.50 16.62
CA ASN A 957 -23.54 11.81 17.55
C ASN A 957 -24.91 11.38 17.01
N TRP A 958 -25.15 11.51 15.69
CA TRP A 958 -26.31 10.90 15.02
C TRP A 958 -26.39 9.39 15.29
N SER A 959 -25.29 8.67 15.06
CA SER A 959 -25.21 7.23 15.33
C SER A 959 -25.35 6.91 16.82
N HIS A 960 -24.77 7.70 17.72
CA HIS A 960 -24.91 7.53 19.16
C HIS A 960 -26.36 7.67 19.62
N ILE A 961 -27.03 8.78 19.26
CA ILE A 961 -28.44 9.02 19.58
C ILE A 961 -29.30 7.89 19.03
N LYS A 962 -29.11 7.53 17.74
CA LYS A 962 -29.87 6.44 17.10
C LYS A 962 -29.68 5.11 17.84
N THR A 963 -28.45 4.74 18.22
CA THR A 963 -28.18 3.54 19.02
C THR A 963 -28.86 3.59 20.39
N VAL A 964 -28.91 4.75 21.06
CA VAL A 964 -29.63 4.90 22.34
C VAL A 964 -31.15 4.73 22.17
N LEU A 965 -31.75 5.36 21.16
CA LEU A 965 -33.19 5.20 20.85
C LEU A 965 -33.53 3.72 20.58
N GLN A 966 -32.69 3.03 19.81
CA GLN A 966 -32.80 1.59 19.52
C GLN A 966 -32.67 0.72 20.78
N ASP A 967 -31.59 0.90 21.54
CA ASP A 967 -31.27 0.11 22.74
C ASP A 967 -32.34 0.28 23.84
N GLN A 968 -32.99 1.46 23.93
CA GLN A 968 -34.07 1.74 24.89
C GLN A 968 -35.48 1.54 24.31
N LYS A 969 -35.60 1.21 23.02
CA LYS A 969 -36.86 1.06 22.27
C LYS A 969 -37.79 2.28 22.29
N PHE A 970 -37.24 3.48 22.48
CA PHE A 970 -38.02 4.72 22.52
C PHE A 970 -38.75 4.96 21.20
N GLN A 971 -40.05 5.25 21.27
CA GLN A 971 -40.86 5.66 20.12
C GLN A 971 -40.56 7.13 19.77
N CYS A 972 -39.46 7.34 19.05
CA CYS A 972 -38.98 8.64 18.61
C CYS A 972 -38.47 8.59 17.18
N GLU A 973 -38.68 9.67 16.44
CA GLU A 973 -37.99 9.94 15.18
C GLU A 973 -36.82 10.90 15.42
N LEU A 974 -35.73 10.65 14.71
CA LEU A 974 -34.57 11.55 14.65
C LEU A 974 -34.44 12.02 13.19
N LEU A 975 -34.62 13.33 12.96
CA LEU A 975 -34.55 13.96 11.64
C LEU A 975 -33.21 14.69 11.46
N ASP A 976 -32.61 14.59 10.28
CA ASP A 976 -31.40 15.33 9.90
C ASP A 976 -31.77 16.45 8.93
N CYS A 977 -31.62 17.71 9.35
CA CYS A 977 -31.83 18.90 8.53
C CYS A 977 -30.53 19.72 8.36
N SER A 978 -29.37 19.07 8.46
CA SER A 978 -28.06 19.74 8.48
C SER A 978 -27.70 20.43 7.16
N GLU A 979 -28.17 19.91 6.03
CA GLU A 979 -27.98 20.49 4.68
C GLU A 979 -29.11 21.47 4.28
N ASP A 980 -30.29 21.33 4.88
CA ASP A 980 -31.49 22.13 4.57
C ASP A 980 -31.53 23.45 5.35
N LEU A 981 -30.79 23.52 6.47
CA LEU A 981 -30.65 24.70 7.31
C LEU A 981 -29.21 25.23 7.28
N GLY A 982 -29.05 26.51 6.92
CA GLY A 982 -27.83 27.27 7.22
C GLY A 982 -27.85 27.83 8.64
N MET A 983 -26.71 28.31 9.10
CA MET A 983 -26.52 28.91 10.42
C MET A 983 -25.44 29.99 10.36
N ILE A 984 -25.78 31.21 10.78
CA ILE A 984 -24.80 32.28 11.03
C ILE A 984 -24.88 32.76 12.48
N SER A 985 -23.75 33.15 13.05
CA SER A 985 -23.66 33.69 14.41
C SER A 985 -23.18 35.13 14.32
N ILE A 986 -23.99 36.08 14.84
CA ILE A 986 -23.72 37.52 14.82
C ILE A 986 -23.41 37.93 16.26
N GLN A 987 -22.17 38.33 16.52
CA GLN A 987 -21.60 38.40 17.87
C GLN A 987 -20.78 39.69 18.06
N GLY A 988 -20.89 40.31 19.22
CA GLY A 988 -20.20 41.55 19.58
C GLY A 988 -21.14 42.63 20.11
N PRO A 989 -20.64 43.68 20.77
CA PRO A 989 -21.45 44.67 21.47
C PRO A 989 -22.53 45.37 20.61
N GLN A 990 -22.34 45.47 19.28
CA GLN A 990 -23.30 46.09 18.35
C GLN A 990 -24.28 45.10 17.70
N SER A 991 -24.20 43.80 17.99
CA SER A 991 -25.02 42.76 17.33
C SER A 991 -26.53 43.00 17.45
N ARG A 992 -27.02 43.45 18.61
CA ARG A 992 -28.42 43.86 18.82
C ARG A 992 -28.81 45.00 17.89
N SER A 993 -27.99 46.05 17.82
CA SER A 993 -28.25 47.26 17.01
C SER A 993 -28.43 46.89 15.54
N VAL A 994 -27.56 46.02 15.02
CA VAL A 994 -27.63 45.49 13.65
C VAL A 994 -28.87 44.62 13.44
N LEU A 995 -29.09 43.63 14.30
CA LEU A 995 -30.16 42.66 14.12
C LEU A 995 -31.55 43.27 14.31
N GLN A 996 -31.70 44.32 15.12
CA GLN A 996 -32.99 44.99 15.32
C GLN A 996 -33.47 45.75 14.07
N GLU A 997 -32.55 46.12 13.16
CA GLU A 997 -32.88 46.70 11.85
C GLU A 997 -33.28 45.64 10.80
N VAL A 998 -33.05 44.35 11.09
CA VAL A 998 -33.28 43.22 10.17
C VAL A 998 -34.41 42.30 10.63
N ILE A 999 -34.68 42.23 11.94
CA ILE A 999 -35.61 41.29 12.58
C ILE A 999 -36.87 41.98 13.11
N ASP A 1000 -38.04 41.39 12.83
CA ASP A 1000 -39.38 41.90 13.17
C ASP A 1000 -39.79 41.82 14.65
N THR A 1001 -38.86 41.53 15.54
CA THR A 1001 -39.10 41.14 16.94
C THR A 1001 -38.15 41.89 17.88
N ASP A 1002 -38.64 42.31 19.05
CA ASP A 1002 -37.81 42.97 20.08
C ASP A 1002 -36.68 42.06 20.60
N LEU A 1003 -35.45 42.59 20.56
CA LEU A 1003 -34.21 41.95 20.99
C LEU A 1003 -33.70 42.49 22.35
N SER A 1004 -34.51 43.24 23.10
CA SER A 1004 -34.26 43.64 24.49
C SER A 1004 -33.90 42.46 25.40
N ASN A 1005 -33.34 42.73 26.60
CA ASN A 1005 -33.00 41.63 27.52
C ASN A 1005 -34.25 40.94 28.07
N GLU A 1006 -35.32 41.72 28.17
CA GLU A 1006 -36.61 41.42 28.79
C GLU A 1006 -37.48 40.62 27.82
N ALA A 1007 -37.55 41.04 26.55
CA ALA A 1007 -38.27 40.31 25.51
C ALA A 1007 -37.48 39.10 24.97
N PHE A 1008 -36.15 39.16 24.93
CA PHE A 1008 -35.30 38.08 24.41
C PHE A 1008 -34.16 37.72 25.40
N PRO A 1009 -34.45 36.99 26.49
CA PRO A 1009 -33.45 36.57 27.47
C PRO A 1009 -32.35 35.68 26.88
N PHE A 1010 -31.19 35.63 27.54
CA PHE A 1010 -30.10 34.72 27.18
C PHE A 1010 -30.53 33.24 27.33
N SER A 1011 -29.96 32.36 26.51
CA SER A 1011 -30.30 30.93 26.46
C SER A 1011 -31.77 30.66 26.07
N THR A 1012 -32.36 31.55 25.27
CA THR A 1012 -33.68 31.36 24.65
C THR A 1012 -33.59 31.44 23.12
N HIS A 1013 -34.65 31.04 22.44
CA HIS A 1013 -34.79 31.12 21.00
C HIS A 1013 -36.24 31.45 20.60
N LYS A 1014 -36.42 32.01 19.41
CA LYS A 1014 -37.72 32.29 18.80
C LYS A 1014 -37.65 32.00 17.30
N ILE A 1015 -38.79 31.67 16.69
CA ILE A 1015 -38.92 31.82 15.23
C ILE A 1015 -39.47 33.22 14.97
N VAL A 1016 -38.75 33.98 14.16
CA VAL A 1016 -38.96 35.42 13.86
C VAL A 1016 -38.78 35.63 12.36
N LYS A 1017 -39.11 36.81 11.82
CA LYS A 1017 -38.76 37.13 10.42
C LYS A 1017 -37.50 38.00 10.38
N ALA A 1018 -36.51 37.56 9.61
CA ALA A 1018 -35.35 38.36 9.23
C ALA A 1018 -35.49 38.72 7.73
N CYS A 1019 -35.55 40.01 7.40
CA CYS A 1019 -35.76 40.50 6.03
C CYS A 1019 -36.94 39.80 5.30
N GLY A 1020 -38.04 39.51 6.02
CA GLY A 1020 -39.22 38.82 5.50
C GLY A 1020 -39.16 37.28 5.48
N HIS A 1021 -37.99 36.66 5.66
CA HIS A 1021 -37.83 35.21 5.75
C HIS A 1021 -37.99 34.72 7.19
N GLU A 1022 -38.69 33.61 7.44
CA GLU A 1022 -38.66 32.98 8.77
C GLU A 1022 -37.25 32.43 9.09
N VAL A 1023 -36.76 32.74 10.28
CA VAL A 1023 -35.50 32.23 10.86
C VAL A 1023 -35.72 31.85 12.33
N ARG A 1024 -35.01 30.83 12.82
CA ARG A 1024 -34.92 30.51 14.25
C ARG A 1024 -33.71 31.23 14.83
N ALA A 1025 -33.95 32.36 15.49
CA ALA A 1025 -32.94 33.10 16.23
C ALA A 1025 -32.75 32.47 17.63
N MET A 1026 -31.51 32.25 18.07
CA MET A 1026 -31.15 31.82 19.42
C MET A 1026 -30.21 32.84 20.06
N ARG A 1027 -30.43 33.22 21.32
CA ARG A 1027 -29.55 34.14 22.04
C ARG A 1027 -28.48 33.36 22.81
N LEU A 1028 -27.42 33.00 22.09
CA LEU A 1028 -26.27 32.22 22.55
C LEU A 1028 -24.97 32.85 22.04
N SER A 1029 -23.84 32.51 22.67
CA SER A 1029 -22.52 32.91 22.18
C SER A 1029 -21.42 31.91 22.56
N PHE A 1030 -20.80 31.30 21.55
CA PHE A 1030 -19.63 30.44 21.72
C PHE A 1030 -18.31 31.22 21.84
N VAL A 1031 -18.31 32.47 21.38
CA VAL A 1031 -17.20 33.45 21.53
C VAL A 1031 -17.34 34.31 22.80
N GLY A 1032 -18.42 34.11 23.57
CA GLY A 1032 -18.69 34.76 24.85
C GLY A 1032 -18.98 36.25 24.78
N GLU A 1033 -19.57 36.72 23.67
CA GLU A 1033 -20.04 38.11 23.48
C GLU A 1033 -21.56 38.19 23.45
N MET A 1034 -22.09 39.42 23.36
CA MET A 1034 -23.51 39.66 23.15
C MET A 1034 -23.87 39.35 21.69
N GLY A 1035 -24.85 38.48 21.44
CA GLY A 1035 -25.17 38.06 20.07
C GLY A 1035 -26.26 37.00 19.96
N TRP A 1036 -26.52 36.61 18.70
CA TRP A 1036 -27.51 35.61 18.32
C TRP A 1036 -26.98 34.68 17.21
N GLU A 1037 -27.43 33.43 17.26
CA GLU A 1037 -27.30 32.45 16.19
C GLU A 1037 -28.61 32.38 15.40
N LEU A 1038 -28.55 32.62 14.10
CA LEU A 1038 -29.71 32.55 13.19
C LEU A 1038 -29.65 31.27 12.38
N HIS A 1039 -30.51 30.31 12.71
CA HIS A 1039 -30.70 29.06 11.98
C HIS A 1039 -31.84 29.26 10.98
N MET A 1040 -31.62 29.01 9.69
CA MET A 1040 -32.58 29.39 8.65
C MET A 1040 -32.58 28.44 7.44
N PRO A 1041 -33.71 28.32 6.70
CA PRO A 1041 -33.77 27.53 5.49
C PRO A 1041 -32.70 27.94 4.47
N ARG A 1042 -32.18 26.97 3.73
CA ARG A 1042 -31.14 27.14 2.71
C ARG A 1042 -31.37 28.33 1.76
N ALA A 1043 -32.62 28.55 1.32
CA ALA A 1043 -33.00 29.65 0.45
C ALA A 1043 -32.96 31.05 1.12
N ALA A 1044 -33.12 31.14 2.44
CA ALA A 1044 -33.11 32.41 3.19
C ALA A 1044 -31.68 32.89 3.53
N CYS A 1045 -30.68 32.01 3.44
CA CYS A 1045 -29.33 32.26 3.94
C CYS A 1045 -28.66 33.48 3.30
N VAL A 1046 -28.61 33.55 1.97
CA VAL A 1046 -27.94 34.66 1.26
C VAL A 1046 -28.68 35.99 1.45
N PRO A 1047 -30.02 36.09 1.29
CA PRO A 1047 -30.76 37.33 1.57
C PRO A 1047 -30.58 37.85 3.01
N VAL A 1048 -30.69 36.98 4.02
CA VAL A 1048 -30.54 37.38 5.43
C VAL A 1048 -29.11 37.81 5.74
N TYR A 1049 -28.10 37.09 5.24
CA TYR A 1049 -26.69 37.50 5.34
C TYR A 1049 -26.45 38.88 4.71
N GLN A 1050 -26.97 39.13 3.51
CA GLN A 1050 -26.84 40.43 2.83
C GLN A 1050 -27.51 41.56 3.62
N ALA A 1051 -28.71 41.33 4.17
CA ALA A 1051 -29.40 42.31 5.02
C ALA A 1051 -28.63 42.64 6.31
N VAL A 1052 -28.08 41.62 6.99
CA VAL A 1052 -27.23 41.79 8.18
C VAL A 1052 -25.97 42.60 7.86
N MET A 1053 -25.26 42.29 6.77
CA MET A 1053 -24.05 43.02 6.39
C MET A 1053 -24.36 44.47 5.97
N ALA A 1054 -25.48 44.71 5.29
CA ALA A 1054 -25.90 46.06 4.90
C ALA A 1054 -26.26 46.93 6.14
N ALA A 1055 -27.06 46.41 7.07
CA ALA A 1055 -27.38 47.10 8.33
C ALA A 1055 -26.12 47.31 9.21
N GLY A 1056 -25.22 46.32 9.21
CA GLY A 1056 -23.99 46.32 10.01
C GLY A 1056 -22.90 47.28 9.52
N ALA A 1057 -22.91 47.71 8.26
CA ALA A 1057 -21.83 48.50 7.66
C ALA A 1057 -21.49 49.77 8.47
N LYS A 1058 -22.51 50.49 8.97
CA LYS A 1058 -22.35 51.71 9.80
C LYS A 1058 -21.89 51.44 11.24
N TYR A 1059 -21.89 50.19 11.68
CA TYR A 1059 -21.41 49.75 13.00
C TYR A 1059 -20.03 49.07 12.94
N GLY A 1060 -19.38 49.07 11.77
CA GLY A 1060 -18.06 48.43 11.58
C GLY A 1060 -18.11 46.91 11.52
N ILE A 1061 -19.16 46.33 10.94
CA ILE A 1061 -19.30 44.87 10.81
C ILE A 1061 -18.21 44.25 9.93
N SER A 1062 -17.69 43.10 10.36
CA SER A 1062 -16.94 42.18 9.50
C SER A 1062 -17.55 40.78 9.58
N ASN A 1063 -17.15 39.90 8.66
CA ASN A 1063 -17.18 38.46 8.97
C ASN A 1063 -15.95 38.11 9.82
N ALA A 1064 -15.92 36.89 10.33
CA ALA A 1064 -14.76 36.33 10.99
C ALA A 1064 -14.67 34.81 10.78
N GLY A 1065 -13.45 34.28 10.74
CA GLY A 1065 -13.15 32.88 10.47
C GLY A 1065 -13.14 31.98 11.70
N TYR A 1066 -13.04 30.67 11.48
CA TYR A 1066 -13.03 29.66 12.54
C TYR A 1066 -11.88 29.86 13.55
N ARG A 1067 -10.68 30.23 13.07
CA ARG A 1067 -9.53 30.52 13.94
C ARG A 1067 -9.77 31.70 14.91
N ALA A 1068 -10.59 32.68 14.52
CA ALA A 1068 -11.01 33.75 15.43
C ALA A 1068 -11.99 33.21 16.49
N ILE A 1069 -12.97 32.36 16.10
CA ILE A 1069 -13.85 31.67 17.08
C ILE A 1069 -12.99 30.90 18.11
N ASP A 1070 -11.95 30.22 17.65
CA ASP A 1070 -11.04 29.42 18.48
C ASP A 1070 -10.38 30.29 19.55
N SER A 1071 -9.65 31.32 19.15
CA SER A 1071 -9.03 32.31 20.06
C SER A 1071 -10.07 32.92 21.02
N LEU A 1072 -11.18 33.45 20.48
CA LEU A 1072 -12.22 34.12 21.27
C LEU A 1072 -12.91 33.19 22.28
N SER A 1073 -12.95 31.88 22.04
CA SER A 1073 -13.56 30.89 22.95
C SER A 1073 -12.61 30.44 24.06
N ILE A 1074 -11.30 30.41 23.79
CA ILE A 1074 -10.26 30.02 24.76
C ILE A 1074 -10.16 31.09 25.85
N GLU A 1075 -10.25 32.38 25.49
CA GLU A 1075 -10.35 33.50 26.44
C GLU A 1075 -11.55 33.40 27.40
N LYS A 1076 -12.59 32.65 27.02
CA LYS A 1076 -13.83 32.44 27.80
C LYS A 1076 -13.85 31.09 28.51
N VAL A 1077 -12.77 30.30 28.40
CA VAL A 1077 -12.60 28.96 28.99
C VAL A 1077 -13.68 27.96 28.54
N ASN A 1078 -14.22 28.14 27.32
CA ASN A 1078 -15.19 27.21 26.73
C ASN A 1078 -14.46 25.90 26.35
N GLN A 1079 -14.82 24.80 27.02
CA GLN A 1079 -14.32 23.46 26.67
C GLN A 1079 -14.79 23.07 25.27
N ARG A 1080 -13.95 22.35 24.51
CA ARG A 1080 -14.26 21.83 23.18
C ARG A 1080 -13.76 20.40 23.06
N ARG A 1081 -14.60 19.43 22.69
CA ARG A 1081 -14.14 18.05 22.45
C ARG A 1081 -13.42 17.85 21.09
N VAL A 1082 -13.67 18.71 20.11
CA VAL A 1082 -13.59 18.33 18.68
C VAL A 1082 -12.43 18.97 17.90
N LEU A 1083 -11.63 19.86 18.51
CA LEU A 1083 -10.63 20.66 17.78
C LEU A 1083 -9.18 20.20 17.97
N LEU A 1084 -8.90 19.61 19.13
CA LEU A 1084 -7.59 19.11 19.52
C LEU A 1084 -7.13 17.95 18.60
N SER A 1085 -8.06 17.28 17.94
CA SER A 1085 -7.84 16.25 16.91
C SER A 1085 -7.53 16.79 15.51
N PHE A 1086 -7.83 18.06 15.20
CA PHE A 1086 -7.57 18.67 13.88
C PHE A 1086 -6.28 19.51 13.83
N GLY A 1087 -5.60 19.70 14.95
CA GLY A 1087 -4.44 20.61 15.06
C GLY A 1087 -3.19 20.02 15.73
N GLY A 1088 -3.11 18.69 15.94
CA GLY A 1088 -1.92 18.04 16.50
C GLY A 1088 -1.54 18.49 17.93
N ILE A 1089 -2.50 19.06 18.67
CA ILE A 1089 -2.36 19.47 20.07
C ILE A 1089 -3.44 18.74 20.84
N THR A 1090 -3.06 17.72 21.59
CA THR A 1090 -3.97 16.94 22.44
C THR A 1090 -4.42 17.72 23.67
N CYS A 1091 -5.51 17.24 24.28
CA CYS A 1091 -5.98 17.77 25.56
C CYS A 1091 -5.01 17.38 26.68
N LEU A 1092 -4.70 18.31 27.58
CA LEU A 1092 -4.08 18.00 28.87
C LEU A 1092 -5.07 17.18 29.72
N GLY A 1093 -5.07 15.86 29.52
CA GLY A 1093 -5.90 14.93 30.26
C GLY A 1093 -5.46 14.87 31.73
N PHE A 1094 -6.40 15.17 32.64
CA PHE A 1094 -6.21 14.85 34.06
C PHE A 1094 -6.01 13.33 34.20
N THR A 1095 -4.83 12.93 34.66
CA THR A 1095 -4.43 11.51 34.66
C THR A 1095 -5.13 10.70 35.74
N ASP A 1096 -5.29 9.39 35.50
CA ASP A 1096 -6.02 8.44 36.37
C ASP A 1096 -5.52 8.39 37.84
N ALA A 1097 -4.34 8.95 38.12
CA ALA A 1097 -3.79 9.10 39.46
C ALA A 1097 -4.78 9.76 40.45
N GLN A 1098 -5.47 10.84 40.05
CA GLN A 1098 -6.42 11.54 40.94
C GLN A 1098 -7.74 10.77 41.16
N CYS A 1099 -8.17 9.95 40.20
CA CYS A 1099 -9.39 9.16 40.30
C CYS A 1099 -9.29 7.97 41.29
N ARG A 1100 -8.08 7.46 41.52
CA ARG A 1100 -7.86 6.29 42.40
C ARG A 1100 -8.21 6.57 43.87
N THR A 1101 -8.04 7.80 44.34
CA THR A 1101 -8.32 8.21 45.73
C THR A 1101 -9.82 8.09 46.08
N LEU A 1102 -10.71 8.31 45.10
CA LEU A 1102 -12.17 8.26 45.32
C LEU A 1102 -12.74 6.83 45.33
N ARG A 1103 -12.06 5.83 44.77
CA ARG A 1103 -12.57 4.44 44.67
C ARG A 1103 -12.66 3.68 46.01
N LYS A 1104 -12.11 4.21 47.12
CA LYS A 1104 -12.06 3.51 48.42
C LYS A 1104 -13.26 3.71 49.36
N ARG A 1105 -14.35 4.38 48.97
CA ARG A 1105 -15.57 4.55 49.82
C ARG A 1105 -16.82 3.98 49.16
N ARG A 1106 -17.51 3.05 49.85
CA ARG A 1106 -18.78 2.45 49.41
C ARG A 1106 -19.91 3.51 49.37
N PRO A 1107 -20.82 3.49 48.38
CA PRO A 1107 -21.92 4.43 48.31
C PRO A 1107 -23.00 4.12 49.36
N ARG A 1108 -23.25 5.07 50.27
CA ARG A 1108 -24.55 5.18 50.97
C ARG A 1108 -25.44 6.15 50.21
N ARG A 1109 -26.76 5.91 50.22
CA ARG A 1109 -27.76 6.79 49.59
C ARG A 1109 -27.62 8.24 50.07
N MET A 1110 -27.51 9.19 49.15
CA MET A 1110 -27.84 10.60 49.38
C MET A 1110 -29.06 10.98 48.55
N ARG A 1111 -29.87 11.91 49.08
CA ARG A 1111 -31.09 12.43 48.44
C ARG A 1111 -30.80 13.74 47.71
N SER A 1112 -31.62 14.02 46.69
CA SER A 1112 -31.96 15.34 46.14
C SER A 1112 -31.27 16.55 46.80
N GLY A 1113 -30.28 17.11 46.12
CA GLY A 1113 -29.58 18.33 46.51
C GLY A 1113 -28.71 18.84 45.36
N THR A 1114 -28.77 20.14 45.09
CA THR A 1114 -28.18 20.78 43.90
C THR A 1114 -26.67 20.54 43.77
N ILE A 1115 -26.23 19.91 42.68
CA ILE A 1115 -24.82 19.85 42.31
C ILE A 1115 -24.44 21.15 41.59
N GLN A 1116 -24.01 22.15 42.35
CA GLN A 1116 -23.16 23.21 41.81
C GLN A 1116 -21.73 22.68 41.67
N ILE A 1117 -21.13 22.84 40.48
CA ILE A 1117 -19.73 22.49 40.25
C ILE A 1117 -18.85 23.58 40.88
N PHE A 1118 -18.44 23.37 42.12
CA PHE A 1118 -17.51 24.26 42.83
C PHE A 1118 -16.08 24.07 42.31
N ILE A 1119 -15.62 24.97 41.43
CA ILE A 1119 -14.19 25.13 41.15
C ILE A 1119 -13.57 25.92 42.31
N LYS A 1120 -13.18 25.22 43.38
CA LYS A 1120 -12.34 25.79 44.44
C LYS A 1120 -10.86 25.73 44.02
N TYR A 1121 -10.30 26.87 43.65
CA TYR A 1121 -8.85 27.05 43.62
C TYR A 1121 -8.29 27.03 45.04
N TYR A 1122 -7.28 26.18 45.28
CA TYR A 1122 -6.37 26.29 46.42
C TYR A 1122 -5.05 26.88 45.93
N CYS A 1123 -4.71 28.08 46.40
CA CYS A 1123 -3.35 28.59 46.37
C CYS A 1123 -2.73 28.34 47.73
N CYS A 1124 -1.86 27.34 47.87
CA CYS A 1124 -1.07 27.19 49.09
C CYS A 1124 0.17 28.09 49.01
N LYS A 1125 0.25 29.05 49.94
CA LYS A 1125 1.55 29.60 50.37
C LYS A 1125 2.35 28.50 51.10
N LYS A 1126 3.66 28.74 51.24
CA LYS A 1126 4.50 28.06 52.23
C LYS A 1126 4.24 28.60 53.64
N GLU A 1127 4.16 27.67 54.57
CA GLU A 1127 4.57 27.62 55.98
C GLU A 1127 4.69 26.08 56.21
N GLU A 1128 5.80 25.46 56.64
CA GLU A 1128 6.47 25.59 57.95
C GLU A 1128 5.45 25.28 59.08
N SER A 1129 5.52 24.18 59.83
CA SER A 1129 6.59 23.18 60.05
C SER A 1129 6.02 21.72 60.11
N GLU A 1130 6.57 20.64 60.71
CA GLU A 1130 7.69 20.34 61.65
C GLU A 1130 8.12 18.84 61.53
N GLU A 1131 8.80 18.31 62.55
CA GLU A 1131 9.13 16.94 63.01
C GLU A 1131 8.02 15.84 62.84
N ASP A 1132 8.26 14.51 62.87
CA ASP A 1132 9.45 13.71 63.27
C ASP A 1132 9.47 12.29 62.61
N GLU A 1133 10.56 11.53 62.88
CA GLU A 1133 10.86 10.06 62.86
C GLU A 1133 9.83 9.03 62.29
N GLU A 1134 10.20 7.87 61.69
CA GLU A 1134 11.30 6.93 62.02
C GLU A 1134 11.67 6.06 60.78
N GLU A 1135 12.94 5.59 60.68
CA GLU A 1135 13.47 4.70 59.62
C GLU A 1135 13.58 3.23 60.14
N PRO A 1136 13.81 2.17 59.31
CA PRO A 1136 15.17 1.86 58.85
C PRO A 1136 15.35 1.09 57.50
N ASP A 1137 16.46 1.41 56.80
CA ASP A 1137 17.46 0.53 56.12
C ASP A 1137 17.07 -0.66 55.18
N PHE A 1138 17.93 -1.20 54.31
CA PHE A 1138 19.32 -0.89 53.88
C PHE A 1138 19.31 -0.61 52.34
N ALA A 1139 19.98 0.42 51.79
CA ALA A 1139 21.44 0.53 51.54
C ALA A 1139 22.02 -0.59 50.64
N MET A 1140 22.92 -0.34 49.68
CA MET A 1140 23.72 0.83 49.24
C MET A 1140 23.82 0.80 47.68
N HIS A 1141 24.51 1.65 46.88
CA HIS A 1141 25.57 2.68 46.97
C HIS A 1141 25.49 3.50 45.62
N SER A 1142 26.25 4.54 45.23
CA SER A 1142 27.29 5.43 45.82
C SER A 1142 27.65 6.56 44.82
N HIS A 1143 28.03 7.76 45.31
CA HIS A 1143 28.99 8.74 44.70
C HIS A 1143 28.68 9.37 43.31
N LEU A 1144 28.90 10.67 43.00
CA LEU A 1144 29.63 11.81 43.64
C LEU A 1144 28.89 13.17 43.28
N PRO A 1145 29.37 14.43 43.54
CA PRO A 1145 28.54 15.48 44.20
C PRO A 1145 28.30 16.80 43.38
N PRO A 1146 27.64 17.86 43.95
CA PRO A 1146 26.96 18.92 43.18
C PRO A 1146 27.55 20.37 43.28
N VAL A 1147 26.90 21.34 42.61
CA VAL A 1147 27.09 22.81 42.80
C VAL A 1147 25.73 23.55 42.82
N HIS A 1148 25.65 24.68 43.53
CA HIS A 1148 24.44 25.41 43.93
C HIS A 1148 23.76 26.29 42.87
N CYS A 1149 22.51 26.68 43.16
CA CYS A 1149 21.89 27.92 42.66
C CYS A 1149 21.05 28.58 43.78
N ASN A 1150 21.26 29.89 44.02
CA ASN A 1150 20.46 30.73 44.94
C ASN A 1150 19.35 31.43 44.13
N GLN A 1151 18.11 31.67 44.61
CA GLN A 1151 17.72 32.54 45.74
C GLN A 1151 18.19 34.01 45.56
N ASN A 1152 17.36 35.07 45.68
CA ASN A 1152 15.92 35.13 46.05
C ASN A 1152 15.32 36.56 45.86
N VAL A 1153 13.97 36.72 45.85
CA VAL A 1153 13.20 37.82 46.54
C VAL A 1153 13.29 39.30 46.02
N VAL A 1154 12.28 40.19 45.92
CA VAL A 1154 10.83 40.28 46.32
C VAL A 1154 9.96 40.96 45.23
N ALA A 1155 8.63 40.77 45.30
CA ALA A 1155 7.56 41.43 44.53
C ALA A 1155 7.17 42.85 45.00
N ALA A 1156 6.24 43.50 44.27
CA ALA A 1156 5.10 44.25 44.83
C ALA A 1156 3.99 44.44 43.77
N ALA A 1157 2.77 44.77 44.20
CA ALA A 1157 1.63 45.12 43.34
C ALA A 1157 1.00 46.44 43.79
N ASN A 1158 0.34 47.19 42.88
CA ASN A 1158 -0.90 47.97 43.09
C ASN A 1158 -1.18 49.01 41.98
N GLY A 1159 -2.47 49.19 41.66
CA GLY A 1159 -3.05 50.51 41.32
C GLY A 1159 -3.04 50.96 39.84
N PRO A 1160 -3.94 51.90 39.43
CA PRO A 1160 -4.10 52.32 38.03
C PRO A 1160 -3.86 53.81 37.71
N ALA A 1161 -3.26 54.09 36.55
CA ALA A 1161 -3.32 55.33 35.76
C ALA A 1161 -2.89 54.96 34.31
N VAL A 1162 -3.49 55.38 33.19
CA VAL A 1162 -3.87 56.72 32.71
C VAL A 1162 -2.67 57.65 32.53
N PHE A 1163 -2.09 57.72 31.32
CA PHE A 1163 -1.85 58.95 30.52
C PHE A 1163 -0.97 58.70 29.27
N THR A 1164 -1.20 59.48 28.22
CA THR A 1164 -0.29 59.77 27.10
C THR A 1164 -0.27 61.29 26.90
N PRO A 1165 0.62 61.87 26.05
CA PRO A 1165 2.08 61.72 25.93
C PRO A 1165 2.79 62.99 26.50
N PRO A 1166 4.09 63.24 26.21
CA PRO A 1166 4.39 64.42 25.37
C PRO A 1166 5.66 64.33 24.47
N LEU A 1167 5.96 65.43 23.76
CA LEU A 1167 6.89 65.55 22.63
C LEU A 1167 8.39 65.78 22.96
N ALA A 1168 9.24 65.06 22.22
CA ALA A 1168 10.33 65.50 21.34
C ALA A 1168 11.21 66.75 21.63
N ARG A 1169 12.53 66.57 21.49
CA ARG A 1169 13.59 67.50 21.00
C ARG A 1169 14.92 66.71 20.92
N LYS A 1170 15.92 66.99 20.06
CA LYS A 1170 16.09 67.90 18.89
C LYS A 1170 17.39 67.51 18.17
N LEU A 1171 17.48 67.57 16.83
CA LEU A 1171 18.51 68.32 16.07
C LEU A 1171 18.45 68.06 14.55
N THR A 1172 19.14 68.90 13.77
CA THR A 1172 18.95 69.10 12.32
C THR A 1172 20.26 69.05 11.53
N ARG A 1173 20.24 68.55 10.29
CA ARG A 1173 20.76 69.24 9.07
C ARG A 1173 20.35 68.51 7.78
N SER A 1174 20.71 69.05 6.61
CA SER A 1174 19.92 68.86 5.38
C SER A 1174 20.72 69.01 4.06
N LYS A 1175 20.20 68.38 2.98
CA LYS A 1175 20.60 68.49 1.55
C LYS A 1175 22.00 67.90 1.23
N THR A 1176 22.39 67.56 -0.01
CA THR A 1176 21.81 67.80 -1.37
C THR A 1176 22.06 66.59 -2.32
N TYR A 1177 21.71 66.70 -3.61
CA TYR A 1177 21.73 65.64 -4.64
C TYR A 1177 22.85 65.83 -5.70
N CYS A 1178 23.45 64.72 -6.18
CA CYS A 1178 24.13 64.54 -7.50
C CYS A 1178 25.34 65.43 -7.90
N PRO A 1179 26.10 65.09 -8.98
CA PRO A 1179 26.44 63.77 -9.56
C PRO A 1179 27.96 63.60 -9.90
N ASN A 1180 28.29 62.51 -10.62
CA ASN A 1180 29.47 62.24 -11.46
C ASN A 1180 30.81 61.70 -10.87
N CYS A 1181 31.36 60.74 -11.63
CA CYS A 1181 32.76 60.30 -11.77
C CYS A 1181 33.48 59.64 -10.56
N THR A 1182 33.72 58.31 -10.51
CA THR A 1182 34.58 57.40 -11.34
C THR A 1182 36.07 57.44 -10.93
N GLN A 1183 36.85 56.34 -10.93
CA GLN A 1183 36.67 55.03 -11.59
C GLN A 1183 37.50 53.87 -10.95
N TYR A 1184 37.30 52.65 -11.46
CA TYR A 1184 38.03 51.37 -11.23
C TYR A 1184 37.75 50.66 -9.90
N GLU A 1185 37.59 49.32 -9.82
CA GLU A 1185 37.41 48.21 -10.80
C GLU A 1185 35.96 47.65 -10.66
N LEU A 1186 35.27 46.97 -11.59
CA LEU A 1186 35.53 45.93 -12.60
C LEU A 1186 35.59 44.47 -12.08
N PRO A 1187 34.88 43.49 -12.72
CA PRO A 1187 33.61 43.66 -13.45
C PRO A 1187 32.53 42.54 -13.31
N PHE A 1188 31.28 42.94 -13.57
CA PHE A 1188 30.17 42.08 -14.06
C PHE A 1188 30.12 42.12 -15.62
N TYR A 1189 29.34 41.24 -16.28
CA TYR A 1189 28.14 41.64 -17.07
C TYR A 1189 27.40 40.47 -17.76
N LEU A 1190 26.16 40.75 -18.18
CA LEU A 1190 25.26 39.92 -19.02
C LEU A 1190 25.23 40.41 -20.47
N GLN A 1191 25.08 39.52 -21.47
CA GLN A 1191 24.58 39.88 -22.82
C GLN A 1191 24.09 38.69 -23.67
N HIS A 1192 23.34 39.01 -24.74
CA HIS A 1192 22.76 38.22 -25.84
C HIS A 1192 22.84 39.10 -27.12
N PRO A 1193 22.61 38.63 -28.37
CA PRO A 1193 22.59 37.28 -28.96
C PRO A 1193 23.43 37.17 -30.28
N GLU A 1194 23.12 36.18 -31.15
CA GLU A 1194 23.54 36.03 -32.59
C GLU A 1194 25.03 35.67 -32.87
N GLU A 1195 25.41 34.87 -33.90
CA GLU A 1195 24.66 34.19 -34.97
C GLU A 1195 25.31 32.85 -35.44
N LEU A 1196 24.59 32.06 -36.24
CA LEU A 1196 25.02 31.02 -37.20
C LEU A 1196 25.59 29.62 -36.77
N ARG A 1197 24.74 28.62 -37.05
CA ARG A 1197 24.98 27.27 -37.64
C ARG A 1197 25.01 25.99 -36.77
N ASN A 1198 24.00 25.16 -37.10
CA ASN A 1198 23.99 23.69 -37.21
C ASN A 1198 23.78 22.81 -35.96
N GLY A 1199 22.49 22.52 -35.67
CA GLY A 1199 22.04 21.13 -35.48
C GLY A 1199 21.69 20.70 -34.05
N GLY A 1200 20.40 20.76 -33.68
CA GLY A 1200 19.86 20.14 -32.47
C GLY A 1200 18.34 20.24 -32.41
N ASN A 1201 17.64 19.11 -32.20
CA ASN A 1201 16.17 19.08 -32.13
C ASN A 1201 15.67 19.41 -30.72
N SER A 1202 14.81 20.42 -30.59
CA SER A 1202 14.03 20.69 -29.38
C SER A 1202 12.68 19.96 -29.42
N VAL A 1203 12.33 19.22 -28.36
CA VAL A 1203 11.01 18.59 -28.20
C VAL A 1203 10.21 19.34 -27.13
N CYS A 1204 9.15 20.03 -27.54
CA CYS A 1204 8.25 20.71 -26.62
C CYS A 1204 7.25 19.73 -25.98
N TYR A 1205 6.99 19.89 -24.68
CA TYR A 1205 5.85 19.26 -24.02
C TYR A 1205 4.55 19.89 -24.53
N ARG A 1206 3.69 19.08 -25.17
CA ARG A 1206 2.32 19.48 -25.55
C ARG A 1206 1.35 19.12 -24.43
N THR A 1207 0.89 20.12 -23.68
CA THR A 1207 -0.35 20.02 -22.90
C THR A 1207 -1.53 20.08 -23.86
N VAL A 1208 -2.48 19.15 -23.77
CA VAL A 1208 -3.73 19.23 -24.53
C VAL A 1208 -4.71 20.13 -23.77
N GLN A 1209 -4.83 21.37 -24.21
CA GLN A 1209 -6.03 22.17 -23.95
C GLN A 1209 -7.00 22.00 -25.13
N GLN A 1210 -8.28 22.05 -24.82
CA GLN A 1210 -9.38 21.94 -25.78
C GLN A 1210 -9.95 23.36 -25.92
N GLU A 1211 -9.86 23.94 -27.12
CA GLU A 1211 -10.33 25.29 -27.40
C GLU A 1211 -11.84 25.31 -27.68
N ASP A 1212 -12.51 26.38 -27.22
CA ASP A 1212 -13.92 26.63 -27.48
C ASP A 1212 -14.16 27.11 -28.92
N LEU A 1213 -15.29 26.70 -29.51
CA LEU A 1213 -15.87 27.29 -30.71
C LEU A 1213 -17.34 27.58 -30.43
N ASP A 1214 -17.75 28.83 -30.65
CA ASP A 1214 -19.05 29.37 -30.24
C ASP A 1214 -19.82 29.97 -31.44
N LEU A 1215 -21.11 30.22 -31.25
CA LEU A 1215 -22.10 30.81 -32.20
C LEU A 1215 -22.62 29.86 -33.32
N PRO A 1216 -23.84 30.10 -33.87
CA PRO A 1216 -25.12 30.20 -33.15
C PRO A 1216 -26.31 29.50 -33.89
N MET A 1217 -27.54 29.72 -33.40
CA MET A 1217 -28.87 29.47 -34.04
C MET A 1217 -29.38 28.02 -34.19
N ASP A 1218 -30.10 27.57 -33.16
CA ASP A 1218 -31.57 27.38 -33.10
C ASP A 1218 -32.42 27.04 -34.36
N LEU A 1219 -33.60 26.44 -34.07
CA LEU A 1219 -34.83 26.23 -34.86
C LEU A 1219 -34.97 25.01 -35.82
N ALA A 1220 -35.89 24.13 -35.40
CA ALA A 1220 -36.82 23.30 -36.16
C ALA A 1220 -36.30 22.15 -37.08
N GLY A 1221 -36.86 20.94 -37.05
CA GLY A 1221 -37.90 20.40 -36.14
C GLY A 1221 -38.72 19.26 -36.79
N PHE A 1222 -39.57 18.60 -35.99
CA PHE A 1222 -40.67 17.70 -36.41
C PHE A 1222 -40.26 16.38 -37.16
N HIS A 1223 -40.86 15.20 -36.95
CA HIS A 1223 -41.92 14.76 -36.03
C HIS A 1223 -42.02 13.22 -36.00
N LYS A 1224 -42.34 12.61 -34.83
CA LYS A 1224 -43.06 11.31 -34.68
C LYS A 1224 -42.38 10.04 -35.27
N LEU A 1225 -42.74 8.80 -34.90
CA LEU A 1225 -43.68 8.25 -33.91
C LEU A 1225 -43.08 6.97 -33.26
N SER A 1226 -43.82 6.33 -32.36
CA SER A 1226 -43.31 5.41 -31.33
C SER A 1226 -43.55 3.91 -31.57
N VAL A 1227 -42.54 3.06 -31.23
CA VAL A 1227 -42.70 1.75 -30.49
C VAL A 1227 -43.40 0.59 -31.27
N PRO A 1228 -43.27 -0.74 -30.96
CA PRO A 1228 -42.43 -1.49 -29.99
C PRO A 1228 -41.55 -2.67 -30.57
N ARG A 1229 -40.68 -3.21 -29.69
CA ARG A 1229 -40.30 -4.64 -29.47
C ARG A 1229 -39.90 -5.62 -30.61
N SER A 1230 -38.69 -6.18 -30.40
CA SER A 1230 -38.32 -7.62 -30.32
C SER A 1230 -38.10 -8.52 -31.57
N VAL A 1231 -36.86 -9.04 -31.63
CA VAL A 1231 -36.45 -10.46 -31.85
C VAL A 1231 -36.41 -11.05 -33.29
N ALA A 1232 -35.15 -11.20 -33.75
CA ALA A 1232 -34.54 -12.31 -34.51
C ALA A 1232 -35.14 -12.88 -35.83
N MET A 1233 -34.28 -12.99 -36.84
CA MET A 1233 -34.12 -14.25 -37.59
C MET A 1233 -32.69 -14.45 -38.18
N LYS A 1234 -32.47 -15.52 -38.95
CA LYS A 1234 -31.16 -16.11 -39.31
C LYS A 1234 -30.79 -15.99 -40.80
N GLN A 1235 -29.50 -16.26 -41.08
CA GLN A 1235 -28.93 -16.86 -42.32
C GLN A 1235 -28.80 -16.04 -43.62
N ALA A 1236 -27.60 -15.46 -43.78
CA ALA A 1236 -26.64 -15.61 -44.88
C ALA A 1236 -27.04 -16.24 -46.24
N PHE A 1237 -26.49 -15.69 -47.33
CA PHE A 1237 -26.20 -16.42 -48.59
C PHE A 1237 -25.05 -15.80 -49.40
N SER A 1238 -24.39 -16.61 -50.26
CA SER A 1238 -23.38 -16.26 -51.30
C SER A 1238 -22.07 -15.57 -50.83
N ARG A 1239 -20.84 -15.93 -51.27
CA ARG A 1239 -20.24 -16.09 -52.62
C ARG A 1239 -20.22 -14.77 -53.44
N SER A 1240 -19.15 -14.37 -54.13
CA SER A 1240 -17.75 -14.84 -54.20
C SER A 1240 -16.91 -13.92 -55.09
N ARG A 1241 -15.58 -13.84 -54.87
CA ARG A 1241 -14.58 -13.09 -55.68
C ARG A 1241 -14.71 -11.56 -55.62
N SER A 1242 -13.70 -10.73 -55.92
CA SER A 1242 -12.23 -10.71 -55.65
C SER A 1242 -11.61 -9.56 -56.48
N ILE A 1243 -10.46 -8.99 -56.07
CA ILE A 1243 -9.59 -8.08 -56.87
C ILE A 1243 -10.20 -6.67 -57.07
N SER A 1244 -9.49 -5.54 -56.93
CA SER A 1244 -8.18 -5.21 -56.30
C SER A 1244 -8.02 -3.67 -56.16
N THR A 1245 -6.87 -3.20 -55.63
CA THR A 1245 -6.11 -1.94 -55.98
C THR A 1245 -6.87 -0.62 -56.18
N ASP A 1246 -6.51 0.53 -55.61
CA ASP A 1246 -5.51 1.00 -54.60
C ASP A 1246 -6.15 2.26 -53.95
N VAL A 1247 -5.74 2.85 -52.81
CA VAL A 1247 -4.40 3.25 -52.30
C VAL A 1247 -4.39 3.16 -50.78
#